data_AF-A0A920YSD4-F1
#
_entry.id   AF-A0A920YSD4-F1
#
_cell.length_a   1.000
_cell.length_b   1.000
_cell.length_c   1.000
_cell.angle_alpha   90.00
_cell.angle_beta   90.00
_cell.angle_gamma   90.00
#
_symmetry.space_group_name_H-M   'P 1'
#
loop_
_entity.id
_entity.type
_entity.pdbx_description
1 polymer ?
#
loop_
_entity_poly.entity_id
_entity_poly.type
_entity_poly.pdbx_seq_one_letter_code
_entity_poly.pdbx_strand_id
1 'polypeptide(L)'
;MRKIITIFVIAVIVFIIPMAAFCENIKESKEPEIRFSLGNAALSLGDEFSFLRNEDSSIEIYHKSGLLSAVVSYDRMDSETLELLRKYYNDYSSDDNYMFSKFIEFRMSFFNSMEELFRSKFLYPDGNQLEESNMKIFGKYTESTLTKSSYSILYNTIYSDKTVSLENTHINIDIPITSEKTVYSIYFTCQKGALDEFVIEEMISLINSLKIPGSYKQVKTLNVFSDVRSISLANQGIYPDLDPENITYDTFSNQNGGYSIKYPSTFIQYRINNITDVLNYVSFKINYNHTVSITAEKLLQPFSFENIINSLKISKGGNLTIRKEGTLSIGNDSKSFKYINYEINSPEGIIYAQDYFIINDSCLYNIKLESRFEQPSGVIEEVLLNMLKSLKFTNNSIKYSADVSYTPSEFTYKDDGFTVLYPKDWKTVKNTSADFKYNTFIMQPPGNFSALEVLMTESELAEAVLLSDAIDLCANENPLNIKYLSTGYKAPYIDKTFTSLYTSSYKLGDTLYIKRLVNYLDDAGRNRMCYSMDIIRGRNIYSLFISSPDYIYSADGKQLNENATSAASLISNSFRLMNAPKYEKAQNSETDKKSEILNQCIIYLKDTLGTDVKGYFPHYDMIEPVGMEKNEYYVTVYAEFYNTSGYFVLRVNTADDSVTIVNYTPIDSKLNDGV
;
A
#
# COMPACT_ATOMS: atom_id res chain seq x y z
N MET A 1 -13.07 -31.03 17.82
CA MET A 1 -13.06 -29.66 17.23
C MET A 1 -13.37 -28.57 18.25
N ARG A 2 -14.39 -28.70 19.13
CA ARG A 2 -14.68 -27.69 20.17
C ARG A 2 -13.59 -27.50 21.24
N LYS A 3 -12.91 -28.55 21.73
CA LYS A 3 -11.89 -28.43 22.80
C LYS A 3 -10.53 -27.86 22.37
N ILE A 4 -10.09 -28.13 21.13
CA ILE A 4 -8.91 -27.47 20.55
C ILE A 4 -9.17 -25.97 20.41
N ILE A 5 -10.40 -25.58 20.05
CA ILE A 5 -10.80 -24.17 20.05
C ILE A 5 -10.87 -23.61 21.47
N THR A 6 -11.29 -24.37 22.49
CA THR A 6 -11.38 -23.88 23.88
C THR A 6 -10.01 -23.61 24.53
N ILE A 7 -8.97 -24.40 24.25
CA ILE A 7 -7.59 -24.11 24.71
C ILE A 7 -6.98 -22.96 23.89
N PHE A 8 -7.31 -22.85 22.59
CA PHE A 8 -6.87 -21.74 21.73
C PHE A 8 -7.57 -20.41 22.01
N VAL A 9 -8.80 -20.42 22.54
CA VAL A 9 -9.54 -19.21 22.93
C VAL A 9 -8.98 -18.60 24.23
N ILE A 10 -8.33 -19.38 25.10
CA ILE A 10 -7.68 -18.84 26.31
C ILE A 10 -6.45 -18.01 25.94
N ALA A 11 -5.67 -18.42 24.93
CA ALA A 11 -4.60 -17.58 24.39
C ALA A 11 -5.14 -16.24 23.87
N VAL A 12 -6.30 -16.23 23.19
CA VAL A 12 -6.97 -15.01 22.70
C VAL A 12 -7.58 -14.16 23.82
N ILE A 13 -8.05 -14.76 24.93
CA ILE A 13 -8.62 -14.06 26.08
C ILE A 13 -7.54 -13.37 26.94
N VAL A 14 -6.30 -13.88 26.95
CA VAL A 14 -5.16 -13.21 27.62
C VAL A 14 -4.71 -11.94 26.88
N PHE A 15 -5.14 -11.71 25.63
CA PHE A 15 -4.70 -10.56 24.82
C PHE A 15 -5.57 -9.28 24.93
N ILE A 16 -6.60 -9.20 25.80
CA ILE A 16 -7.58 -8.09 25.73
C ILE A 16 -7.78 -7.25 27.02
N ILE A 17 -7.15 -7.50 28.18
CA ILE A 17 -7.46 -6.66 29.36
C ILE A 17 -6.20 -6.13 30.07
N PRO A 18 -5.89 -4.81 29.97
CA PRO A 18 -5.13 -4.13 31.01
C PRO A 18 -6.06 -3.94 32.21
N MET A 19 -6.06 -4.87 33.16
CA MET A 19 -6.72 -4.66 34.45
C MET A 19 -5.80 -3.82 35.34
N ALA A 20 -5.76 -2.52 35.05
CA ALA A 20 -5.40 -1.54 36.06
C ALA A 20 -6.49 -1.58 37.15
N ALA A 21 -6.05 -1.81 38.39
CA ALA A 21 -6.83 -1.78 39.63
C ALA A 21 -7.73 -2.99 39.91
N PHE A 22 -7.14 -4.08 40.41
CA PHE A 22 -7.76 -4.93 41.45
C PHE A 22 -6.68 -5.56 42.34
N CYS A 23 -6.15 -4.77 43.29
CA CYS A 23 -5.64 -5.34 44.53
C CYS A 23 -6.84 -5.56 45.46
N GLU A 24 -7.53 -6.69 45.32
CA GLU A 24 -8.35 -7.20 46.42
C GLU A 24 -7.66 -8.39 47.07
N ASN A 25 -7.44 -8.24 48.38
CA ASN A 25 -6.75 -9.16 49.27
C ASN A 25 -7.24 -10.61 49.11
N ILE A 26 -6.38 -11.47 48.57
CA ILE A 26 -6.56 -12.92 48.64
C ILE A 26 -5.56 -13.48 49.66
N LYS A 27 -6.12 -14.23 50.61
CA LYS A 27 -5.50 -14.77 51.84
C LYS A 27 -4.12 -15.38 51.61
N GLU A 28 -3.19 -14.96 52.47
CA GLU A 28 -1.92 -15.65 52.76
C GLU A 28 -2.15 -17.16 52.93
N SER A 29 -1.74 -17.96 51.95
CA SER A 29 -1.35 -19.34 52.22
C SER A 29 0.15 -19.34 52.49
N LYS A 30 0.53 -19.48 53.77
CA LYS A 30 1.90 -19.84 54.13
C LYS A 30 2.17 -21.26 53.61
N GLU A 31 2.87 -21.40 52.48
CA GLU A 31 3.81 -22.51 52.22
C GLU A 31 4.62 -22.30 50.91
N PRO A 32 5.87 -22.84 50.83
CA PRO A 32 6.95 -22.32 49.98
C PRO A 32 7.08 -22.99 48.59
N GLU A 33 6.18 -23.90 48.21
CA GLU A 33 6.30 -24.66 46.95
C GLU A 33 4.93 -24.98 46.34
N ILE A 34 4.64 -24.40 45.19
CA ILE A 34 3.41 -24.59 44.41
C ILE A 34 3.65 -25.73 43.43
N ARG A 35 2.89 -26.82 43.55
CA ARG A 35 2.99 -27.97 42.63
C ARG A 35 1.95 -27.90 41.53
N PHE A 36 2.35 -28.16 40.29
CA PHE A 36 1.41 -28.25 39.17
C PHE A 36 0.62 -29.56 39.30
N SER A 37 -0.70 -29.51 39.13
CA SER A 37 -1.63 -30.63 39.38
C SER A 37 -1.42 -31.81 38.42
N LEU A 38 -0.82 -31.56 37.26
CA LEU A 38 -0.76 -32.49 36.13
C LEU A 38 0.61 -32.50 35.41
N GLY A 39 1.60 -31.78 35.94
CA GLY A 39 3.00 -31.85 35.54
C GLY A 39 3.84 -32.00 36.79
N ASN A 40 4.89 -32.82 36.77
CA ASN A 40 5.72 -33.07 37.97
C ASN A 40 6.56 -31.85 38.40
N ALA A 41 6.31 -30.68 37.81
CA ALA A 41 7.00 -29.44 38.11
C ALA A 41 6.54 -28.83 39.44
N ALA A 42 7.45 -28.11 40.08
CA ALA A 42 7.20 -27.35 41.29
C ALA A 42 7.78 -25.94 41.15
N LEU A 43 7.08 -24.95 41.69
CA LEU A 43 7.45 -23.54 41.64
C LEU A 43 7.57 -22.99 43.06
N SER A 44 8.71 -22.43 43.42
CA SER A 44 8.92 -21.80 44.73
C SER A 44 9.02 -20.28 44.57
N LEU A 45 7.89 -19.58 44.68
CA LEU A 45 7.85 -18.12 44.54
C LEU A 45 8.49 -17.41 45.73
N GLY A 46 9.27 -16.37 45.44
CA GLY A 46 9.74 -15.42 46.45
C GLY A 46 8.63 -14.46 46.90
N ASP A 47 8.89 -13.75 48.00
CA ASP A 47 7.92 -12.81 48.58
C ASP A 47 7.52 -11.68 47.63
N GLU A 48 8.31 -11.39 46.60
CA GLU A 48 8.06 -10.31 45.63
C GLU A 48 6.95 -10.62 44.61
N PHE A 49 6.44 -11.86 44.60
CA PHE A 49 5.41 -12.31 43.66
C PHE A 49 4.10 -12.68 44.36
N SER A 50 2.99 -12.35 43.71
CA SER A 50 1.68 -12.94 43.98
C SER A 50 1.29 -13.89 42.83
N PHE A 51 0.36 -14.80 43.07
CA PHE A 51 -0.07 -15.76 42.06
C PHE A 51 -1.55 -16.10 42.12
N LEU A 52 -2.08 -16.54 40.98
CA LEU A 52 -3.42 -17.09 40.82
C LEU A 52 -3.32 -18.42 40.07
N ARG A 53 -4.09 -19.43 40.50
CA ARG A 53 -4.23 -20.69 39.77
C ARG A 53 -5.54 -20.70 38.99
N ASN A 54 -5.45 -20.96 37.69
CA ASN A 54 -6.60 -21.05 36.80
C ASN A 54 -7.18 -22.47 36.76
N GLU A 55 -8.40 -22.59 36.23
CA GLU A 55 -9.12 -23.87 36.08
C GLU A 55 -8.40 -24.84 35.13
N ASP A 56 -7.65 -24.32 34.16
CA ASP A 56 -6.84 -25.09 33.21
C ASP A 56 -5.49 -25.54 33.80
N SER A 57 -5.27 -25.35 35.11
CA SER A 57 -4.02 -25.62 35.83
C SER A 57 -2.83 -24.73 35.43
N SER A 58 -3.03 -23.67 34.65
CA SER A 58 -2.03 -22.61 34.48
C SER A 58 -1.90 -21.78 35.77
N ILE A 59 -0.72 -21.18 35.95
CA ILE A 59 -0.42 -20.31 37.09
C ILE A 59 -0.06 -18.94 36.53
N GLU A 60 -0.87 -17.94 36.87
CA GLU A 60 -0.56 -16.53 36.64
C GLU A 60 0.22 -16.00 37.82
N ILE A 61 1.23 -15.19 37.53
CA ILE A 61 2.22 -14.69 38.48
C ILE A 61 2.37 -13.20 38.23
N TYR A 62 2.30 -12.41 39.29
CA TYR A 62 2.36 -10.96 39.23
C TYR A 62 3.48 -10.47 40.15
N HIS A 63 4.42 -9.71 39.60
CA HIS A 63 5.41 -9.05 40.43
C HIS A 63 4.78 -7.86 41.16
N LYS A 64 5.11 -7.65 42.43
CA LYS A 64 4.53 -6.58 43.27
C LYS A 64 4.76 -5.17 42.73
N SER A 65 5.78 -4.97 41.89
CA SER A 65 6.01 -3.67 41.23
C SER A 65 5.00 -3.32 40.14
N GLY A 66 4.24 -4.31 39.63
CA GLY A 66 3.34 -4.14 38.48
C GLY A 66 4.05 -4.07 37.11
N LEU A 67 5.39 -4.16 37.06
CA LEU A 67 6.14 -4.05 35.81
C LEU A 67 6.23 -5.37 35.02
N LEU A 68 6.00 -6.48 35.71
CA LEU A 68 6.20 -7.84 35.20
C LEU A 68 5.03 -8.73 35.61
N SER A 69 4.48 -9.44 34.63
CA SER A 69 3.63 -10.60 34.85
C SER A 69 4.16 -11.81 34.08
N ALA A 70 3.82 -13.00 34.57
CA ALA A 70 4.16 -14.25 33.92
C ALA A 70 3.00 -15.24 33.98
N VAL A 71 2.89 -16.11 32.98
CA VAL A 71 2.02 -17.27 33.00
C VAL A 71 2.88 -18.51 32.82
N VAL A 72 2.73 -19.48 33.73
CA VAL A 72 3.36 -20.79 33.60
C VAL A 72 2.29 -21.82 33.31
N SER A 73 2.44 -22.52 32.20
CA SER A 73 1.52 -23.58 31.76
C SER A 73 2.29 -24.81 31.27
N TYR A 74 1.58 -25.88 30.97
CA TYR A 74 2.16 -27.06 30.35
C TYR A 74 1.13 -27.71 29.42
N ASP A 75 1.62 -28.33 28.35
CA ASP A 75 0.82 -29.14 27.45
C ASP A 75 1.46 -30.51 27.30
N ARG A 76 0.64 -31.56 27.45
CA ARG A 76 1.08 -32.95 27.32
C ARG A 76 0.53 -33.55 26.04
N MET A 77 1.40 -34.19 25.27
CA MET A 77 0.98 -35.03 24.14
C MET A 77 0.44 -36.35 24.69
N ASP A 78 -0.84 -36.32 25.08
CA ASP A 78 -1.60 -37.50 25.45
C ASP A 78 -2.02 -38.32 24.22
N SER A 79 -2.70 -39.44 24.45
CA SER A 79 -3.11 -40.34 23.37
C SER A 79 -4.06 -39.67 22.36
N GLU A 80 -4.92 -38.75 22.81
CA GLU A 80 -5.84 -38.02 21.93
C GLU A 80 -5.05 -37.03 21.05
N THR A 81 -4.14 -36.26 21.66
CA THR A 81 -3.26 -35.32 20.95
C THR A 81 -2.37 -36.03 19.95
N LEU A 82 -1.80 -37.19 20.32
CA LEU A 82 -0.99 -38.01 19.43
C LEU A 82 -1.79 -38.49 18.21
N GLU A 83 -3.02 -38.98 18.40
CA GLU A 83 -3.89 -39.42 17.30
C GLU A 83 -4.20 -38.28 16.34
N LEU A 84 -4.46 -37.08 16.88
CA LEU A 84 -4.70 -35.87 16.09
C LEU A 84 -3.48 -35.46 15.28
N LEU A 85 -2.28 -35.47 15.87
CA LEU A 85 -1.03 -35.17 15.18
C LEU A 85 -0.75 -36.17 14.06
N ARG A 86 -0.93 -37.47 14.33
CA ARG A 86 -0.76 -38.53 13.32
C ARG A 86 -1.69 -38.32 12.13
N LYS A 87 -2.95 -37.96 12.40
CA LYS A 87 -3.92 -37.61 11.36
C LYS A 87 -3.53 -36.35 10.58
N TYR A 88 -3.10 -35.29 11.28
CA TYR A 88 -2.72 -34.03 10.65
C TYR A 88 -1.53 -34.19 9.70
N TYR A 89 -0.49 -34.92 10.13
CA TYR A 89 0.70 -35.17 9.32
C TYR A 89 0.57 -36.37 8.37
N ASN A 90 -0.57 -37.09 8.40
CA ASN A 90 -0.78 -38.36 7.70
C ASN A 90 0.35 -39.37 7.96
N ASP A 91 0.80 -39.45 9.21
CA ASP A 91 1.87 -40.32 9.68
C ASP A 91 1.37 -41.20 10.83
N TYR A 92 1.10 -42.46 10.52
CA TYR A 92 0.60 -43.44 11.49
C TYR A 92 1.66 -44.45 11.93
N SER A 93 2.88 -44.34 11.39
CA SER A 93 3.95 -45.32 11.56
C SER A 93 5.11 -44.85 12.42
N SER A 94 5.34 -43.53 12.49
CA SER A 94 6.46 -42.98 13.25
C SER A 94 6.26 -43.16 14.77
N ASP A 95 7.38 -43.29 15.46
CA ASP A 95 7.42 -43.46 16.91
C ASP A 95 6.98 -42.17 17.65
N ASP A 96 6.59 -42.34 18.91
CA ASP A 96 6.05 -41.25 19.70
C ASP A 96 7.10 -40.18 20.06
N ASN A 97 8.42 -40.46 19.99
CA ASN A 97 9.45 -39.43 20.13
C ASN A 97 9.50 -38.54 18.90
N TYR A 98 9.45 -39.15 17.72
CA TYR A 98 9.34 -38.39 16.48
C TYR A 98 8.07 -37.53 16.44
N MET A 99 6.91 -38.10 16.81
CA MET A 99 5.65 -37.34 16.88
C MET A 99 5.70 -36.21 17.92
N PHE A 100 6.40 -36.40 19.03
CA PHE A 100 6.61 -35.34 20.02
C PHE A 100 7.51 -34.20 19.48
N SER A 101 8.51 -34.50 18.65
CA SER A 101 9.27 -33.46 17.95
C SER A 101 8.37 -32.67 16.99
N LYS A 102 7.45 -33.34 16.28
CA LYS A 102 6.44 -32.65 15.44
C LYS A 102 5.45 -31.81 16.25
N PHE A 103 5.09 -32.25 17.45
CA PHE A 103 4.29 -31.44 18.37
C PHE A 103 5.00 -30.12 18.74
N ILE A 104 6.31 -30.16 18.99
CA ILE A 104 7.12 -28.95 19.27
C ILE A 104 7.20 -28.05 18.04
N GLU A 105 7.47 -28.62 16.86
CA GLU A 105 7.50 -27.86 15.59
C GLU A 105 6.17 -27.17 15.31
N PHE A 106 5.05 -27.86 15.54
CA PHE A 106 3.70 -27.32 15.38
C PHE A 106 3.50 -26.09 16.28
N ARG A 107 3.93 -26.16 17.56
CA ARG A 107 3.85 -25.01 18.47
C ARG A 107 4.70 -23.83 18.01
N MET A 108 5.89 -24.05 17.45
CA MET A 108 6.68 -22.94 16.89
C MET A 108 5.99 -22.30 15.68
N SER A 109 5.32 -23.09 14.85
CA SER A 109 4.60 -22.58 13.67
C SER A 109 3.45 -21.65 14.04
N PHE A 110 2.90 -21.78 15.26
CA PHE A 110 1.85 -20.92 15.78
C PHE A 110 2.24 -19.44 15.80
N PHE A 111 3.49 -19.11 16.14
CA PHE A 111 3.94 -17.70 16.15
C PHE A 111 3.93 -17.08 14.76
N ASN A 112 4.25 -17.86 13.72
CA ASN A 112 4.15 -17.38 12.34
C ASN A 112 2.67 -17.15 11.96
N SER A 113 1.78 -18.07 12.35
CA SER A 113 0.34 -17.90 12.12
C SER A 113 -0.25 -16.73 12.92
N MET A 114 0.24 -16.46 14.13
CA MET A 114 -0.13 -15.28 14.91
C MET A 114 0.32 -14.00 14.21
N GLU A 115 1.58 -13.94 13.77
CA GLU A 115 2.11 -12.80 13.02
C GLU A 115 1.27 -12.53 11.75
N GLU A 116 0.90 -13.57 11.01
CA GLU A 116 -0.02 -13.46 9.86
C GLU A 116 -1.42 -12.96 10.25
N LEU A 117 -1.97 -13.45 11.36
CA LEU A 117 -3.26 -12.99 11.89
C LEU A 117 -3.23 -11.52 12.29
N PHE A 118 -2.20 -11.09 13.04
CA PHE A 118 -2.01 -9.69 13.42
C PHE A 118 -1.79 -8.81 12.18
N ARG A 119 -1.01 -9.27 11.20
CA ARG A 119 -0.84 -8.57 9.92
C ARG A 119 -2.16 -8.43 9.17
N SER A 120 -3.00 -9.48 9.17
CA SER A 120 -4.33 -9.41 8.56
C SER A 120 -5.22 -8.39 9.26
N LYS A 121 -5.26 -8.37 10.59
CA LYS A 121 -6.02 -7.38 11.38
C LYS A 121 -5.50 -5.95 11.20
N PHE A 122 -4.19 -5.79 11.09
CA PHE A 122 -3.53 -4.52 10.80
C PHE A 122 -3.95 -3.95 9.42
N LEU A 123 -4.11 -4.82 8.42
CA LEU A 123 -4.56 -4.44 7.07
C LEU A 123 -6.10 -4.32 6.97
N TYR A 124 -6.83 -5.11 7.74
CA TYR A 124 -8.29 -5.23 7.68
C TYR A 124 -8.87 -5.31 9.10
N PRO A 125 -9.03 -4.18 9.79
CA PRO A 125 -9.58 -4.17 11.15
C PRO A 125 -11.05 -4.64 11.18
N ASP A 126 -11.40 -5.43 12.19
CA ASP A 126 -12.73 -6.03 12.38
C ASP A 126 -13.73 -4.97 12.85
N GLY A 127 -14.80 -4.71 12.08
CA GLY A 127 -16.03 -3.99 12.50
C GLY A 127 -15.89 -2.51 12.86
N ASN A 128 -14.76 -2.09 13.44
CA ASN A 128 -14.45 -0.75 13.94
C ASN A 128 -13.14 -0.31 13.28
N GLN A 129 -13.21 0.49 12.21
CA GLN A 129 -12.04 0.91 11.41
C GLN A 129 -11.00 1.75 12.18
N LEU A 130 -11.28 2.04 13.45
CA LEU A 130 -10.50 2.89 14.36
C LEU A 130 -9.53 2.10 15.23
N GLU A 131 -9.73 0.79 15.36
CA GLU A 131 -8.87 -0.08 16.15
C GLU A 131 -7.76 -0.66 15.27
N GLU A 132 -6.55 -0.71 15.81
CA GLU A 132 -5.38 -1.30 15.17
C GLU A 132 -4.73 -2.29 16.13
N SER A 133 -4.40 -3.47 15.62
CA SER A 133 -3.55 -4.43 16.33
C SER A 133 -2.41 -4.87 15.43
N ASN A 134 -1.22 -5.01 16.00
CA ASN A 134 -0.05 -5.50 15.29
C ASN A 134 0.88 -6.29 16.23
N MET A 135 1.73 -7.12 15.65
CA MET A 135 2.73 -7.92 16.35
C MET A 135 4.06 -7.84 15.59
N LYS A 136 5.17 -7.78 16.33
CA LYS A 136 6.52 -7.81 15.74
C LYS A 136 7.41 -8.73 16.54
N ILE A 137 8.01 -9.72 15.88
CA ILE A 137 9.01 -10.60 16.48
C ILE A 137 10.39 -9.97 16.32
N PHE A 138 11.12 -9.81 17.42
CA PHE A 138 12.48 -9.24 17.44
C PHE A 138 13.56 -10.31 17.46
N GLY A 139 13.29 -11.47 18.07
CA GLY A 139 14.23 -12.57 18.12
C GLY A 139 13.58 -13.93 18.35
N LYS A 140 14.14 -14.96 17.71
CA LYS A 140 13.80 -16.38 17.92
C LYS A 140 15.09 -17.10 18.28
N TYR A 141 15.11 -17.82 19.40
CA TYR A 141 16.32 -18.44 19.93
C TYR A 141 16.10 -19.91 20.25
N THR A 142 17.12 -20.72 20.03
CA THR A 142 17.20 -22.05 20.60
C THR A 142 17.94 -21.97 21.93
N GLU A 143 17.36 -22.55 22.97
CA GLU A 143 17.86 -22.53 24.34
C GLU A 143 18.35 -23.95 24.70
N SER A 144 19.67 -24.13 24.85
CA SER A 144 20.24 -25.44 25.18
C SER A 144 20.45 -25.65 26.69
N THR A 145 20.20 -24.62 27.49
CA THR A 145 20.51 -24.56 28.93
C THR A 145 19.42 -25.18 29.81
N LEU A 146 18.19 -25.30 29.30
CA LEU A 146 17.05 -25.90 30.00
C LEU A 146 16.77 -27.33 29.50
N THR A 147 16.80 -27.54 28.19
CA THR A 147 16.80 -28.85 27.53
C THR A 147 17.53 -28.73 26.19
N LYS A 148 17.73 -29.82 25.42
CA LYS A 148 18.32 -29.73 24.07
C LYS A 148 17.44 -29.03 23.03
N SER A 149 16.15 -28.86 23.33
CA SER A 149 15.13 -28.44 22.36
C SER A 149 14.27 -27.30 22.87
N SER A 150 14.69 -26.63 23.95
CA SER A 150 13.99 -25.45 24.43
C SER A 150 14.16 -24.32 23.41
N TYR A 151 13.18 -23.43 23.37
CA TYR A 151 13.22 -22.27 22.50
C TYR A 151 12.59 -21.07 23.20
N SER A 152 12.97 -19.88 22.76
CA SER A 152 12.43 -18.64 23.26
C SER A 152 12.15 -17.66 22.12
N ILE A 153 11.14 -16.82 22.30
CA ILE A 153 10.74 -15.81 21.31
C ILE A 153 10.48 -14.50 22.03
N LEU A 154 11.15 -13.44 21.58
CA LEU A 154 10.96 -12.06 22.02
C LEU A 154 10.15 -11.31 20.97
N TYR A 155 9.01 -10.74 21.37
CA TYR A 155 8.10 -10.03 20.48
C TYR A 155 7.30 -8.97 21.22
N ASN A 156 6.80 -7.97 20.49
CA ASN A 156 5.81 -7.04 21.03
C ASN A 156 4.45 -7.25 20.37
N THR A 157 3.39 -6.89 21.10
CA THR A 157 2.06 -6.66 20.54
C THR A 157 1.61 -5.26 20.88
N ILE A 158 0.89 -4.63 19.95
CA ILE A 158 0.23 -3.35 20.16
C ILE A 158 -1.25 -3.50 19.91
N TYR A 159 -2.04 -2.85 20.75
CA TYR A 159 -3.46 -2.58 20.53
C TYR A 159 -3.67 -1.08 20.69
N SER A 160 -4.25 -0.45 19.67
CA SER A 160 -4.54 0.98 19.68
C SER A 160 -5.96 1.26 19.23
N ASP A 161 -6.59 2.23 19.87
CA ASP A 161 -7.87 2.80 19.46
C ASP A 161 -7.79 4.35 19.51
N LYS A 162 -8.94 5.02 19.42
CA LYS A 162 -9.03 6.48 19.43
C LYS A 162 -8.61 7.14 20.77
N THR A 163 -8.52 6.37 21.85
CA THR A 163 -8.30 6.82 23.23
C THR A 163 -7.02 6.30 23.85
N VAL A 164 -6.59 5.10 23.49
CA VAL A 164 -5.43 4.45 24.09
C VAL A 164 -4.60 3.74 23.04
N SER A 165 -3.28 3.76 23.23
CA SER A 165 -2.33 2.91 22.52
C SER A 165 -1.51 2.17 23.57
N LEU A 166 -1.70 0.85 23.66
CA LEU A 166 -1.00 0.00 24.60
C LEU A 166 -0.11 -0.98 23.84
N GLU A 167 1.19 -0.89 24.11
CA GLU A 167 2.18 -1.82 23.58
C GLU A 167 2.86 -2.58 24.72
N ASN A 168 2.91 -3.90 24.59
CA ASN A 168 3.52 -4.80 25.55
C ASN A 168 4.65 -5.60 24.90
N THR A 169 5.69 -5.85 25.69
CA THR A 169 6.82 -6.73 25.35
C THR A 169 6.62 -8.09 25.99
N HIS A 170 6.84 -9.12 25.20
CA HIS A 170 6.59 -10.51 25.56
C HIS A 170 7.81 -11.39 25.33
N ILE A 171 8.04 -12.32 26.25
CA ILE A 171 9.03 -13.39 26.09
C ILE A 171 8.32 -14.71 26.36
N ASN A 172 8.21 -15.54 25.31
CA ASN A 172 7.72 -16.91 25.44
C ASN A 172 8.92 -17.85 25.51
N ILE A 173 8.92 -18.78 26.48
CA ILE A 173 9.95 -19.82 26.65
C ILE A 173 9.26 -21.17 26.75
N ASP A 174 9.58 -22.08 25.82
CA ASP A 174 9.07 -23.43 25.81
C ASP A 174 10.17 -24.44 26.17
N ILE A 175 9.84 -25.36 27.07
CA ILE A 175 10.76 -26.31 27.71
C ILE A 175 10.21 -27.74 27.51
N PRO A 176 10.62 -28.43 26.43
CA PRO A 176 10.13 -29.77 26.12
C PRO A 176 10.83 -30.88 26.91
N ILE A 177 10.05 -31.69 27.63
CA ILE A 177 10.51 -32.86 28.39
C ILE A 177 10.10 -34.14 27.65
N THR A 178 11.05 -34.72 26.90
CA THR A 178 10.79 -35.88 26.03
C THR A 178 10.33 -37.12 26.80
N SER A 179 10.85 -37.35 28.01
CA SER A 179 10.47 -38.50 28.85
C SER A 179 9.02 -38.48 29.30
N GLU A 180 8.45 -37.28 29.49
CA GLU A 180 7.08 -37.10 29.95
C GLU A 180 6.10 -36.75 28.81
N LYS A 181 6.63 -36.47 27.61
CA LYS A 181 5.85 -35.97 26.46
C LYS A 181 5.13 -34.67 26.77
N THR A 182 5.78 -33.81 27.55
CA THR A 182 5.21 -32.57 28.05
C THR A 182 6.08 -31.39 27.62
N VAL A 183 5.45 -30.30 27.20
CA VAL A 183 6.10 -29.01 26.96
C VAL A 183 5.63 -28.06 28.07
N TYR A 184 6.56 -27.56 28.87
CA TYR A 184 6.28 -26.50 29.83
C TYR A 184 6.50 -25.15 29.15
N SER A 185 5.63 -24.19 29.42
CA SER A 185 5.69 -22.86 28.83
C SER A 185 5.75 -21.80 29.93
N ILE A 186 6.65 -20.84 29.77
CA ILE A 186 6.73 -19.64 30.59
C ILE A 186 6.51 -18.45 29.67
N TYR A 187 5.48 -17.67 29.94
CA TYR A 187 5.12 -16.51 29.16
C TYR A 187 5.24 -15.25 29.99
N PHE A 188 6.25 -14.44 29.71
CA PHE A 188 6.43 -13.15 30.37
C PHE A 188 5.76 -12.03 29.58
N THR A 189 5.20 -11.07 30.29
CA THR A 189 4.67 -9.81 29.74
C THR A 189 5.12 -8.64 30.60
N CYS A 190 5.57 -7.58 29.94
CA CYS A 190 5.91 -6.29 30.53
C CYS A 190 5.51 -5.15 29.59
N GLN A 191 5.43 -3.92 30.09
CA GLN A 191 5.14 -2.76 29.25
C GLN A 191 6.32 -2.46 28.31
N LYS A 192 6.05 -1.88 27.13
CA LYS A 192 7.09 -1.39 26.22
C LYS A 192 8.11 -0.54 26.97
N GLY A 193 9.40 -0.85 26.82
CA GLY A 193 10.50 -0.10 27.44
C GLY A 193 10.89 -0.57 28.85
N ALA A 194 10.14 -1.50 29.44
CA ALA A 194 10.41 -2.00 30.79
C ALA A 194 11.36 -3.22 30.83
N LEU A 195 11.81 -3.74 29.69
CA LEU A 195 12.73 -4.89 29.64
C LEU A 195 14.18 -4.44 29.92
N ASP A 196 14.44 -4.01 31.16
CA ASP A 196 15.73 -3.57 31.67
C ASP A 196 16.44 -4.67 32.48
N GLU A 197 17.62 -4.37 33.03
CA GLU A 197 18.41 -5.32 33.81
C GLU A 197 17.65 -5.86 35.03
N PHE A 198 16.93 -4.98 35.76
CA PHE A 198 16.13 -5.38 36.92
C PHE A 198 15.02 -6.35 36.53
N VAL A 199 14.23 -6.03 35.51
CA VAL A 199 13.14 -6.90 35.05
C VAL A 199 13.68 -8.23 34.51
N ILE A 200 14.81 -8.22 33.80
CA ILE A 200 15.46 -9.45 33.33
C ILE A 200 15.95 -10.30 34.51
N GLU A 201 16.52 -9.71 35.54
CA GLU A 201 16.93 -10.41 36.76
C GLU A 201 15.74 -11.09 37.46
N GLU A 202 14.60 -10.40 37.54
CA GLU A 202 13.37 -10.97 38.11
C GLU A 202 12.81 -12.13 37.25
N MET A 203 12.85 -12.02 35.92
CA MET A 203 12.49 -13.12 35.02
C MET A 203 13.41 -14.34 35.22
N ILE A 204 14.73 -14.12 35.34
CA ILE A 204 15.72 -15.17 35.59
C ILE A 204 15.50 -15.81 36.97
N SER A 205 15.21 -15.01 37.99
CA SER A 205 14.87 -15.48 39.34
C SER A 205 13.66 -16.41 39.29
N LEU A 206 12.60 -16.02 38.57
CA LEU A 206 11.41 -16.84 38.40
C LEU A 206 11.70 -18.16 37.69
N ILE A 207 12.46 -18.15 36.59
CA ILE A 207 12.83 -19.38 35.88
C ILE A 207 13.64 -20.31 36.79
N ASN A 208 14.61 -19.79 37.54
CA ASN A 208 15.43 -20.59 38.47
C ASN A 208 14.61 -21.19 39.62
N SER A 209 13.49 -20.57 39.98
CA SER A 209 12.57 -21.07 41.00
C SER A 209 11.70 -22.24 40.53
N LEU A 210 11.65 -22.49 39.21
CA LEU A 210 10.87 -23.56 38.60
C LEU A 210 11.71 -24.85 38.52
N LYS A 211 11.28 -25.86 39.26
CA LYS A 211 11.86 -27.21 39.21
C LYS A 211 11.05 -28.07 38.25
N ILE A 212 11.57 -28.30 37.05
CA ILE A 212 10.96 -29.22 36.07
C ILE A 212 11.74 -30.54 36.07
N PRO A 213 11.12 -31.68 36.43
CA PRO A 213 11.77 -32.99 36.33
C PRO A 213 12.22 -33.30 34.90
N GLY A 214 13.45 -33.79 34.76
CA GLY A 214 14.05 -34.08 33.46
C GLY A 214 14.64 -32.87 32.72
N SER A 215 14.49 -31.64 33.24
CA SER A 215 15.22 -30.47 32.75
C SER A 215 16.67 -30.45 33.24
N TYR A 216 17.53 -29.74 32.52
CA TYR A 216 18.90 -29.48 32.95
C TYR A 216 18.90 -28.45 34.08
N LYS A 217 19.83 -28.60 35.02
CA LYS A 217 20.11 -27.54 35.99
C LYS A 217 20.67 -26.34 35.21
N GLN A 218 20.01 -25.19 35.31
CA GLN A 218 20.45 -23.99 34.61
C GLN A 218 21.81 -23.53 35.16
N VAL A 219 22.83 -23.49 34.30
CA VAL A 219 24.20 -23.04 34.64
C VAL A 219 24.55 -21.73 33.94
N LYS A 220 23.77 -21.34 32.92
CA LYS A 220 23.98 -20.15 32.09
C LYS A 220 22.65 -19.43 31.84
N THR A 221 22.72 -18.12 31.63
CA THR A 221 21.55 -17.33 31.20
C THR A 221 21.02 -17.80 29.85
N LEU A 222 19.75 -17.51 29.56
CA LEU A 222 19.13 -17.81 28.28
C LEU A 222 19.61 -16.84 27.20
N ASN A 223 19.69 -17.32 25.96
CA ASN A 223 20.17 -16.53 24.82
C ASN A 223 19.31 -15.28 24.62
N VAL A 224 17.99 -15.38 24.80
CA VAL A 224 17.06 -14.24 24.69
C VAL A 224 17.42 -13.07 25.63
N PHE A 225 17.95 -13.34 26.82
CA PHE A 225 18.35 -12.30 27.78
C PHE A 225 19.74 -11.73 27.51
N SER A 226 20.51 -12.37 26.62
CA SER A 226 21.86 -11.91 26.25
C SER A 226 21.90 -11.12 24.94
N ASP A 227 20.81 -11.14 24.16
CA ASP A 227 20.73 -10.37 22.92
C ASP A 227 20.34 -8.91 23.17
N VAL A 228 21.35 -8.11 23.52
CA VAL A 228 21.21 -6.67 23.79
C VAL A 228 20.56 -5.92 22.63
N ARG A 229 20.80 -6.33 21.38
CA ARG A 229 20.22 -5.66 20.21
C ARG A 229 18.72 -5.91 20.12
N SER A 230 18.30 -7.17 20.24
CA SER A 230 16.89 -7.51 20.16
C SER A 230 16.09 -6.95 21.33
N ILE A 231 16.67 -6.95 22.54
CA ILE A 231 16.09 -6.30 23.74
C ILE A 231 15.93 -4.79 23.50
N SER A 232 16.97 -4.12 23.01
CA SER A 232 16.91 -2.69 22.70
C SER A 232 15.82 -2.35 21.68
N LEU A 233 15.70 -3.13 20.61
CA LEU A 233 14.65 -2.96 19.61
C LEU A 233 13.24 -3.23 20.18
N ALA A 234 13.08 -4.25 21.02
CA ALA A 234 11.82 -4.54 21.68
C ALA A 234 11.40 -3.40 22.63
N ASN A 235 12.36 -2.80 23.35
CA ASN A 235 12.09 -1.65 24.21
C ASN A 235 11.71 -0.38 23.42
N GLN A 236 12.24 -0.19 22.21
CA GLN A 236 11.80 0.88 21.32
C GLN A 236 10.38 0.66 20.78
N GLY A 237 10.04 -0.60 20.51
CA GLY A 237 8.72 -1.05 20.14
C GLY A 237 8.47 -1.28 18.65
N ILE A 238 7.22 -1.55 18.32
CA ILE A 238 6.72 -1.72 16.95
C ILE A 238 6.85 -0.39 16.21
N TYR A 239 6.48 0.70 16.87
CA TYR A 239 6.63 2.08 16.40
C TYR A 239 7.60 2.84 17.30
N PRO A 240 8.91 2.83 16.99
CA PRO A 240 9.88 3.64 17.73
C PRO A 240 9.56 5.13 17.64
N ASP A 241 9.76 5.83 18.75
CA ASP A 241 9.66 7.30 18.77
C ASP A 241 10.70 7.90 17.82
N LEU A 242 10.30 8.95 17.10
CA LEU A 242 11.18 9.63 16.16
C LEU A 242 12.08 10.62 16.92
N ASP A 243 13.38 10.37 16.87
CA ASP A 243 14.42 11.29 17.33
C ASP A 243 15.10 11.93 16.11
N PRO A 244 14.89 13.23 15.83
CA PRO A 244 15.49 13.94 14.70
C PRO A 244 17.00 13.79 14.59
N GLU A 245 17.71 13.64 15.71
CA GLU A 245 19.17 13.56 15.74
C GLU A 245 19.69 12.17 15.33
N ASN A 246 18.85 11.15 15.35
CA ASN A 246 19.26 9.75 15.18
C ASN A 246 18.31 8.96 14.25
N ILE A 247 17.89 9.56 13.14
CA ILE A 247 17.08 8.87 12.13
C ILE A 247 17.97 8.17 11.10
N THR A 248 17.85 6.85 11.04
CA THR A 248 18.38 6.06 9.92
C THR A 248 17.36 6.07 8.77
N TYR A 249 17.82 6.29 7.54
CA TYR A 249 16.97 6.36 6.36
C TYR A 249 17.27 5.21 5.39
N ASP A 250 16.22 4.51 4.97
CA ASP A 250 16.23 3.60 3.84
C ASP A 250 15.80 4.32 2.57
N THR A 251 16.08 3.72 1.40
CA THR A 251 15.63 4.25 0.09
C THR A 251 14.62 3.31 -0.52
N PHE A 252 13.40 3.79 -0.73
CA PHE A 252 12.38 3.10 -1.52
C PHE A 252 12.52 3.52 -2.99
N SER A 253 12.52 2.55 -3.91
CA SER A 253 12.56 2.79 -5.35
C SER A 253 11.35 2.13 -6.01
N ASN A 254 10.50 2.92 -6.63
CA ASN A 254 9.35 2.45 -7.41
C ASN A 254 9.64 2.62 -8.90
N GLN A 255 10.10 1.55 -9.54
CA GLN A 255 10.42 1.57 -10.96
C GLN A 255 9.17 1.82 -11.83
N ASN A 256 8.02 1.23 -11.49
CA ASN A 256 6.76 1.43 -12.21
C ASN A 256 6.29 2.89 -12.14
N GLY A 257 6.45 3.54 -10.98
CA GLY A 257 6.13 4.95 -10.79
C GLY A 257 7.24 5.93 -11.22
N GLY A 258 8.43 5.45 -11.58
CA GLY A 258 9.55 6.30 -12.02
C GLY A 258 10.15 7.20 -10.93
N TYR A 259 10.17 6.77 -9.66
CA TYR A 259 10.71 7.57 -8.57
C TYR A 259 11.48 6.75 -7.53
N SER A 260 12.32 7.44 -6.76
CA SER A 260 12.89 6.96 -5.51
C SER A 260 12.80 8.03 -4.42
N ILE A 261 12.69 7.60 -3.18
CA ILE A 261 12.54 8.48 -2.02
C ILE A 261 13.22 7.84 -0.80
N LYS A 262 13.83 8.66 0.06
CA LYS A 262 14.30 8.21 1.36
C LYS A 262 13.19 8.30 2.39
N TYR A 263 13.12 7.32 3.29
CA TYR A 263 12.17 7.27 4.40
C TYR A 263 12.85 6.69 5.64
N PRO A 264 12.42 7.04 6.87
CA PRO A 264 12.98 6.45 8.09
C PRO A 264 12.85 4.92 8.08
N SER A 265 13.92 4.21 8.38
CA SER A 265 13.96 2.74 8.40
C SER A 265 13.05 2.13 9.49
N THR A 266 12.61 2.95 10.44
CA THR A 266 11.64 2.56 11.48
C THR A 266 10.20 2.53 10.97
N PHE A 267 9.89 3.17 9.83
CA PHE A 267 8.55 3.14 9.28
C PHE A 267 8.20 1.74 8.77
N ILE A 268 6.99 1.29 9.04
CA ILE A 268 6.49 -0.01 8.60
C ILE A 268 5.81 0.17 7.26
N GLN A 269 6.27 -0.53 6.22
CA GLN A 269 5.57 -0.57 4.95
C GLN A 269 4.15 -1.13 5.17
N TYR A 270 3.14 -0.35 4.82
CA TYR A 270 1.75 -0.64 5.19
C TYR A 270 0.97 -1.24 4.03
N ARG A 271 0.75 -0.47 2.96
CA ARG A 271 -0.02 -0.94 1.80
C ARG A 271 0.70 -0.62 0.51
N ILE A 272 0.57 -1.52 -0.46
CA ILE A 272 1.16 -1.39 -1.78
C ILE A 272 0.12 -1.79 -2.80
N ASN A 273 0.06 -1.05 -3.91
CA ASN A 273 -0.62 -1.47 -5.12
C ASN A 273 0.13 -0.90 -6.33
N ASN A 274 0.99 -1.72 -6.92
CA ASN A 274 1.84 -1.38 -8.07
C ASN A 274 1.54 -2.27 -9.28
N ILE A 275 0.30 -2.75 -9.40
CA ILE A 275 -0.10 -3.74 -10.41
C ILE A 275 0.00 -3.20 -11.85
N THR A 276 -0.12 -1.89 -12.04
CA THR A 276 0.04 -1.21 -13.33
C THR A 276 1.07 -0.08 -13.22
N ASP A 277 1.50 0.45 -14.36
CA ASP A 277 2.29 1.68 -14.45
C ASP A 277 1.45 2.96 -14.68
N VAL A 278 0.11 2.83 -14.78
CA VAL A 278 -0.80 3.97 -14.98
C VAL A 278 -1.11 4.65 -13.66
N LEU A 279 -1.22 3.86 -12.60
CA LEU A 279 -1.53 4.31 -11.26
C LEU A 279 -0.88 3.36 -10.25
N ASN A 280 -0.08 3.93 -9.35
CA ASN A 280 0.75 3.22 -8.39
C ASN A 280 0.58 3.83 -7.00
N TYR A 281 0.66 2.99 -5.97
CA TYR A 281 0.51 3.42 -4.58
C TYR A 281 1.44 2.63 -3.66
N VAL A 282 2.06 3.34 -2.72
CA VAL A 282 2.71 2.77 -1.54
C VAL A 282 2.38 3.61 -0.33
N SER A 283 2.27 2.99 0.85
CA SER A 283 2.17 3.70 2.12
C SER A 283 3.04 3.08 3.19
N PHE A 284 3.39 3.91 4.16
CA PHE A 284 4.20 3.59 5.31
C PHE A 284 3.51 4.11 6.58
N LYS A 285 3.42 3.25 7.58
CA LYS A 285 2.93 3.61 8.91
C LYS A 285 4.10 4.15 9.73
N ILE A 286 3.89 5.36 10.24
CA ILE A 286 4.81 6.03 11.17
C ILE A 286 4.53 5.52 12.59
N ASN A 287 3.25 5.52 12.95
CA ASN A 287 2.69 4.88 14.13
C ASN A 287 1.21 4.51 13.87
N TYR A 288 0.47 4.11 14.91
CA TYR A 288 -0.95 3.78 14.78
C TYR A 288 -1.79 4.94 14.21
N ASN A 289 -1.37 6.18 14.51
CA ASN A 289 -2.10 7.40 14.20
C ASN A 289 -1.75 8.02 12.84
N HIS A 290 -0.48 7.98 12.44
CA HIS A 290 0.06 8.68 11.26
C HIS A 290 0.51 7.72 10.16
N THR A 291 0.11 8.00 8.93
CA THR A 291 0.48 7.25 7.71
C THR A 291 0.94 8.22 6.64
N VAL A 292 2.06 7.91 5.99
CA VAL A 292 2.48 8.60 4.76
C VAL A 292 2.23 7.70 3.56
N SER A 293 1.68 8.24 2.49
CA SER A 293 1.48 7.54 1.22
C SER A 293 2.06 8.31 0.06
N ILE A 294 2.41 7.56 -0.99
CA ILE A 294 2.94 8.09 -2.23
C ILE A 294 2.20 7.43 -3.38
N THR A 295 1.51 8.25 -4.16
CA THR A 295 0.84 7.86 -5.39
C THR A 295 1.60 8.41 -6.59
N ALA A 296 1.74 7.62 -7.65
CA ALA A 296 2.17 8.09 -8.96
C ALA A 296 1.10 7.76 -10.00
N GLU A 297 0.63 8.76 -10.74
CA GLU A 297 -0.41 8.63 -11.76
C GLU A 297 0.07 9.20 -13.10
N LYS A 298 -0.03 8.41 -14.18
CA LYS A 298 0.12 8.93 -15.54
C LYS A 298 -1.06 9.82 -15.91
N LEU A 299 -0.76 11.09 -16.20
CA LEU A 299 -1.72 12.08 -16.61
C LEU A 299 -2.16 11.85 -18.06
N LEU A 300 -3.48 11.74 -18.24
CA LEU A 300 -4.14 11.72 -19.55
C LEU A 300 -4.76 13.09 -19.87
N GLN A 301 -4.45 14.13 -19.10
CA GLN A 301 -4.86 15.51 -19.34
C GLN A 301 -4.01 16.45 -18.48
N PRO A 302 -3.96 17.76 -18.78
CA PRO A 302 -3.31 18.72 -17.91
C PRO A 302 -3.85 18.65 -16.48
N PHE A 303 -2.93 18.64 -15.52
CA PHE A 303 -3.27 18.70 -14.11
C PHE A 303 -3.82 20.09 -13.74
N SER A 304 -4.90 20.11 -12.95
CA SER A 304 -5.43 21.33 -12.35
C SER A 304 -5.53 21.16 -10.84
N PHE A 305 -4.75 21.96 -10.11
CA PHE A 305 -4.78 21.97 -8.65
C PHE A 305 -6.12 22.48 -8.11
N GLU A 306 -6.74 23.46 -8.78
CA GLU A 306 -8.07 23.97 -8.43
C GLU A 306 -9.14 22.88 -8.56
N ASN A 307 -9.05 22.02 -9.58
CA ASN A 307 -9.98 20.91 -9.73
C ASN A 307 -9.89 19.94 -8.55
N ILE A 308 -8.69 19.65 -8.04
CA ILE A 308 -8.51 18.81 -6.85
C ILE A 308 -9.17 19.45 -5.63
N ILE A 309 -8.92 20.74 -5.39
CA ILE A 309 -9.52 21.47 -4.26
C ILE A 309 -11.04 21.46 -4.35
N ASN A 310 -11.59 21.72 -5.54
CA ASN A 310 -13.04 21.72 -5.76
C ASN A 310 -13.63 20.33 -5.56
N SER A 311 -13.01 19.27 -6.07
CA SER A 311 -13.42 17.89 -5.83
C SER A 311 -13.37 17.51 -4.35
N LEU A 312 -12.35 17.96 -3.59
CA LEU A 312 -12.28 17.74 -2.14
C LEU A 312 -13.43 18.45 -1.41
N LYS A 313 -13.69 19.71 -1.72
CA LYS A 313 -14.79 20.48 -1.11
C LYS A 313 -16.15 19.85 -1.38
N ILE A 314 -16.38 19.36 -2.59
CA ILE A 314 -17.63 18.71 -2.96
C ILE A 314 -17.76 17.35 -2.26
N SER A 315 -16.73 16.50 -2.34
CA SER A 315 -16.77 15.13 -1.79
C SER A 315 -16.90 15.08 -0.28
N LYS A 316 -16.26 16.00 0.45
CA LYS A 316 -16.28 16.06 1.91
C LYS A 316 -17.38 16.99 2.45
N GLY A 317 -18.01 17.79 1.59
CA GLY A 317 -19.10 18.70 1.96
C GLY A 317 -18.72 19.66 3.10
N GLY A 318 -19.67 19.93 4.00
CA GLY A 318 -19.47 20.81 5.15
C GLY A 318 -18.50 20.28 6.22
N ASN A 319 -17.95 19.07 6.06
CA ASN A 319 -17.04 18.47 7.02
C ASN A 319 -15.57 18.84 6.78
N LEU A 320 -15.24 19.42 5.62
CA LEU A 320 -13.88 19.82 5.26
C LEU A 320 -13.53 21.20 5.80
N THR A 321 -12.35 21.34 6.39
CA THR A 321 -11.75 22.64 6.70
C THR A 321 -10.35 22.71 6.11
N ILE A 322 -10.14 23.58 5.11
CA ILE A 322 -8.81 23.83 4.54
C ILE A 322 -8.08 24.81 5.45
N ARG A 323 -6.93 24.39 5.99
CA ARG A 323 -6.09 25.22 6.86
C ARG A 323 -5.13 26.09 6.06
N LYS A 324 -4.51 25.50 5.05
CA LYS A 324 -3.46 26.14 4.26
C LYS A 324 -3.34 25.47 2.90
N GLU A 325 -3.10 26.26 1.87
CA GLU A 325 -2.75 25.77 0.54
C GLU A 325 -1.71 26.71 -0.08
N GLY A 326 -0.96 26.23 -1.07
CA GLY A 326 0.02 27.08 -1.73
C GLY A 326 1.04 26.32 -2.55
N THR A 327 2.18 26.97 -2.72
CA THR A 327 3.35 26.40 -3.41
C THR A 327 4.53 26.41 -2.45
N LEU A 328 5.23 25.28 -2.35
CA LEU A 328 6.38 25.09 -1.49
C LEU A 328 7.57 24.67 -2.34
N SER A 329 8.64 25.46 -2.31
CA SER A 329 9.89 25.14 -2.98
C SER A 329 10.81 24.43 -2.01
N ILE A 330 11.23 23.21 -2.34
CA ILE A 330 12.01 22.34 -1.45
C ILE A 330 13.35 21.96 -2.11
N GLY A 331 14.44 22.14 -1.35
CA GLY A 331 15.79 21.71 -1.73
C GLY A 331 16.52 22.68 -2.67
N ASN A 332 17.79 22.39 -2.94
CA ASN A 332 18.66 23.23 -3.77
C ASN A 332 18.31 23.17 -5.27
N ASP A 333 17.71 22.06 -5.71
CA ASP A 333 17.29 21.84 -7.10
C ASP A 333 15.97 22.55 -7.45
N SER A 334 15.41 23.37 -6.55
CA SER A 334 14.20 24.17 -6.75
C SER A 334 12.95 23.36 -7.15
N LYS A 335 12.74 22.17 -6.56
CA LYS A 335 11.49 21.42 -6.77
C LYS A 335 10.31 22.17 -6.16
N SER A 336 9.31 22.46 -6.98
CA SER A 336 8.13 23.23 -6.58
C SER A 336 6.93 22.29 -6.42
N PHE A 337 6.46 22.16 -5.17
CA PHE A 337 5.29 21.37 -4.82
C PHE A 337 4.08 22.27 -4.66
N LYS A 338 2.93 21.88 -5.24
CA LYS A 338 1.64 22.41 -4.80
C LYS A 338 1.23 21.63 -3.56
N TYR A 339 0.73 22.30 -2.53
CA TYR A 339 0.33 21.60 -1.31
C TYR A 339 -0.99 22.11 -0.76
N ILE A 340 -1.68 21.25 -0.03
CA ILE A 340 -2.89 21.55 0.73
C ILE A 340 -2.85 20.82 2.08
N ASN A 341 -3.19 21.54 3.14
CA ASN A 341 -3.36 21.04 4.51
C ASN A 341 -4.80 21.27 4.93
N TYR A 342 -5.48 20.22 5.36
CA TYR A 342 -6.91 20.25 5.67
C TYR A 342 -7.31 19.23 6.74
N GLU A 343 -8.51 19.44 7.26
CA GLU A 343 -9.18 18.57 8.23
C GLU A 343 -10.48 18.04 7.65
N ILE A 344 -10.80 16.78 7.95
CA ILE A 344 -12.11 16.18 7.69
C ILE A 344 -12.73 15.82 9.04
N ASN A 345 -13.85 16.45 9.36
CA ASN A 345 -14.64 16.11 10.54
C ASN A 345 -15.58 14.95 10.26
N SER A 346 -15.55 13.90 11.07
CA SER A 346 -16.52 12.81 10.99
C SER A 346 -17.03 12.43 12.39
N PRO A 347 -18.14 11.67 12.49
CA PRO A 347 -18.60 11.14 13.78
C PRO A 347 -17.53 10.32 14.52
N GLU A 348 -16.61 9.72 13.78
CA GLU A 348 -15.54 8.87 14.28
C GLU A 348 -14.32 9.65 14.80
N GLY A 349 -14.18 10.92 14.43
CA GLY A 349 -13.07 11.78 14.82
C GLY A 349 -12.69 12.79 13.73
N ILE A 350 -11.57 13.48 13.95
CA ILE A 350 -10.99 14.40 12.97
C ILE A 350 -9.85 13.68 12.25
N ILE A 351 -9.84 13.74 10.93
CA ILE A 351 -8.70 13.32 10.09
C ILE A 351 -7.95 14.58 9.68
N TYR A 352 -6.65 14.60 9.93
CA TYR A 352 -5.73 15.65 9.48
C TYR A 352 -4.96 15.14 8.26
N ALA A 353 -4.94 15.92 7.18
CA ALA A 353 -4.27 15.55 5.95
C ALA A 353 -3.38 16.68 5.41
N GLN A 354 -2.22 16.30 4.88
CA GLN A 354 -1.30 17.18 4.16
C GLN A 354 -0.90 16.50 2.85
N ASP A 355 -1.35 17.03 1.71
CA ASP A 355 -1.03 16.52 0.38
C ASP A 355 -0.01 17.43 -0.32
N TYR A 356 0.99 16.82 -0.94
CA TYR A 356 2.02 17.49 -1.74
C TYR A 356 2.04 16.92 -3.15
N PHE A 357 1.83 17.78 -4.14
CA PHE A 357 1.73 17.44 -5.54
C PHE A 357 2.92 17.98 -6.34
N ILE A 358 3.50 17.13 -7.18
CA ILE A 358 4.53 17.52 -8.15
C ILE A 358 4.32 16.74 -9.44
N ILE A 359 4.62 17.37 -10.58
CA ILE A 359 4.53 16.74 -11.90
C ILE A 359 5.94 16.58 -12.46
N ASN A 360 6.23 15.39 -12.98
CA ASN A 360 7.43 15.13 -13.76
C ASN A 360 7.08 14.19 -14.91
N ASP A 361 7.48 14.50 -16.14
CA ASP A 361 7.28 13.67 -17.35
C ASP A 361 5.84 13.12 -17.52
N SER A 362 4.84 14.00 -17.41
CA SER A 362 3.40 13.66 -17.49
C SER A 362 2.93 12.68 -16.41
N CYS A 363 3.68 12.50 -15.33
CA CYS A 363 3.27 11.77 -14.14
C CYS A 363 3.01 12.75 -13.00
N LEU A 364 1.84 12.63 -12.36
CA LEU A 364 1.50 13.32 -11.13
C LEU A 364 1.92 12.45 -9.95
N TYR A 365 2.72 13.02 -9.06
CA TYR A 365 3.09 12.43 -7.79
C TYR A 365 2.32 13.14 -6.68
N ASN A 366 1.64 12.37 -5.85
CA ASN A 366 1.02 12.86 -4.61
C ASN A 366 1.72 12.18 -3.41
N ILE A 367 2.32 12.97 -2.53
CA ILE A 367 2.81 12.52 -1.24
C ILE A 367 1.85 13.06 -0.17
N LYS A 368 1.15 12.16 0.51
CA LYS A 368 0.12 12.50 1.49
C LYS A 368 0.51 12.01 2.87
N LEU A 369 0.50 12.90 3.87
CA LEU A 369 0.51 12.54 5.28
C LEU A 369 -0.93 12.59 5.79
N GLU A 370 -1.42 11.47 6.28
CA GLU A 370 -2.74 11.35 6.91
C GLU A 370 -2.57 10.97 8.38
N SER A 371 -3.27 11.69 9.26
CA SER A 371 -3.30 11.45 10.69
C SER A 371 -4.74 11.28 11.15
N ARG A 372 -5.02 10.19 11.84
CA ARG A 372 -6.28 10.03 12.58
C ARG A 372 -6.16 10.79 13.90
N PHE A 373 -7.26 11.01 14.62
CA PHE A 373 -7.34 11.47 16.02
C PHE A 373 -6.52 12.70 16.48
N GLU A 374 -5.19 12.67 16.32
CA GLU A 374 -4.22 13.68 16.69
C GLU A 374 -3.47 14.26 15.47
N GLN A 375 -3.07 15.53 15.56
CA GLN A 375 -2.25 16.19 14.55
C GLN A 375 -0.81 15.66 14.56
N PRO A 376 -0.11 15.67 13.41
CA PRO A 376 1.29 15.29 13.37
C PRO A 376 2.13 16.24 14.25
N SER A 377 3.08 15.68 14.98
CA SER A 377 4.05 16.47 15.74
C SER A 377 5.03 17.18 14.81
N GLY A 378 5.71 18.23 15.29
CA GLY A 378 6.72 18.95 14.49
C GLY A 378 7.85 18.04 13.98
N VAL A 379 8.18 16.98 14.72
CA VAL A 379 9.17 15.97 14.29
C VAL A 379 8.67 15.20 13.06
N ILE A 380 7.40 14.78 13.04
CA ILE A 380 6.81 14.08 11.90
C ILE A 380 6.78 14.99 10.67
N GLU A 381 6.43 16.26 10.86
CA GLU A 381 6.44 17.25 9.77
C GLU A 381 7.85 17.48 9.21
N GLU A 382 8.87 17.58 10.07
CA GLU A 382 10.27 17.68 9.65
C GLU A 382 10.73 16.45 8.87
N VAL A 383 10.39 15.25 9.36
CA VAL A 383 10.67 13.99 8.67
C VAL A 383 10.02 13.96 7.29
N LEU A 384 8.76 14.37 7.17
CA LEU A 384 8.07 14.46 5.88
C LEU A 384 8.78 15.43 4.93
N LEU A 385 9.20 16.60 5.40
CA LEU A 385 9.98 17.55 4.59
C LEU A 385 11.30 16.94 4.12
N ASN A 386 11.98 16.16 4.96
CA ASN A 386 13.21 15.46 4.58
C ASN A 386 12.95 14.34 3.55
N MET A 387 11.82 13.63 3.65
CA MET A 387 11.37 12.70 2.61
C MET A 387 11.15 13.45 1.28
N LEU A 388 10.41 14.56 1.28
CA LEU A 388 10.15 15.36 0.07
C LEU A 388 11.45 15.90 -0.57
N LYS A 389 12.42 16.38 0.23
CA LYS A 389 13.75 16.80 -0.25
C LYS A 389 14.48 15.67 -0.97
N SER A 390 14.30 14.44 -0.51
CA SER A 390 15.01 13.26 -1.02
C SER A 390 14.40 12.67 -2.29
N LEU A 391 13.19 13.08 -2.67
CA LEU A 391 12.49 12.57 -3.85
C LEU A 391 13.34 12.76 -5.10
N LYS A 392 13.61 11.69 -5.85
CA LYS A 392 14.32 11.73 -7.12
C LYS A 392 13.48 11.03 -8.18
N PHE A 393 13.31 11.70 -9.31
CA PHE A 393 12.71 11.10 -10.50
C PHE A 393 13.78 10.31 -11.24
N THR A 394 13.40 9.11 -11.68
CA THR A 394 14.27 8.26 -12.49
C THR A 394 13.77 8.32 -13.92
N ASN A 395 14.64 8.70 -14.86
CA ASN A 395 14.39 8.66 -16.30
C ASN A 395 14.37 7.21 -16.81
N ASN A 396 13.46 6.40 -16.27
CA ASN A 396 13.18 5.10 -16.83
C ASN A 396 11.81 5.22 -17.48
N SER A 397 11.79 5.62 -18.76
CA SER A 397 10.85 4.95 -19.67
C SER A 397 11.03 3.47 -19.36
N ILE A 398 10.01 2.80 -18.83
CA ILE A 398 10.14 1.40 -18.40
C ILE A 398 10.77 0.66 -19.58
N LYS A 399 12.06 0.32 -19.45
CA LYS A 399 12.70 -0.63 -20.33
C LYS A 399 12.17 -1.95 -19.84
N TYR A 400 10.92 -2.26 -20.19
CA TYR A 400 10.51 -3.64 -20.29
C TYR A 400 11.63 -4.29 -21.09
N SER A 401 12.25 -5.33 -20.54
CA SER A 401 13.36 -5.96 -21.24
C SER A 401 12.89 -6.26 -22.66
N ALA A 402 13.79 -6.17 -23.64
CA ALA A 402 13.44 -6.50 -25.03
C ALA A 402 12.86 -7.93 -25.18
N ASP A 403 12.96 -8.76 -24.13
CA ASP A 403 12.42 -10.11 -24.05
C ASP A 403 10.94 -10.17 -23.62
N VAL A 404 10.34 -9.11 -23.06
CA VAL A 404 8.91 -9.06 -22.67
C VAL A 404 8.11 -8.27 -23.71
N SER A 405 8.26 -8.59 -24.98
CA SER A 405 7.40 -8.05 -26.05
C SER A 405 6.19 -8.97 -26.25
N TYR A 406 5.05 -8.64 -25.64
CA TYR A 406 3.80 -9.26 -26.06
C TYR A 406 3.47 -8.79 -27.47
N THR A 407 3.14 -9.71 -28.37
CA THR A 407 2.38 -9.32 -29.56
C THR A 407 0.98 -8.93 -29.09
N PRO A 408 0.55 -7.66 -29.21
CA PRO A 408 -0.76 -7.26 -28.76
C PRO A 408 -1.84 -7.79 -29.72
N SER A 409 -2.96 -8.21 -29.15
CA SER A 409 -4.24 -8.41 -29.83
C SER A 409 -5.23 -7.36 -29.35
N GLU A 410 -6.17 -6.98 -30.21
CA GLU A 410 -7.23 -6.03 -29.86
C GLU A 410 -8.55 -6.77 -29.62
N PHE A 411 -9.26 -6.38 -28.57
CA PHE A 411 -10.64 -6.80 -28.33
C PHE A 411 -11.53 -5.56 -28.40
N THR A 412 -12.48 -5.59 -29.32
CA THR A 412 -13.46 -4.53 -29.52
C THR A 412 -14.85 -5.06 -29.23
N TYR A 413 -15.56 -4.38 -28.34
CA TYR A 413 -16.94 -4.68 -28.02
C TYR A 413 -17.87 -3.58 -28.56
N LYS A 414 -18.52 -3.88 -29.70
CA LYS A 414 -19.45 -2.99 -30.44
C LYS A 414 -18.82 -1.67 -30.89
N ASP A 415 -19.47 -1.00 -31.84
CA ASP A 415 -18.97 0.26 -32.41
C ASP A 415 -19.03 1.44 -31.42
N ASP A 416 -19.93 1.40 -30.43
CA ASP A 416 -20.14 2.42 -29.41
C ASP A 416 -19.65 2.04 -28.01
N GLY A 417 -19.09 0.84 -27.84
CA GLY A 417 -18.60 0.33 -26.56
C GLY A 417 -17.14 0.64 -26.31
N PHE A 418 -16.36 -0.38 -25.95
CA PHE A 418 -14.96 -0.23 -25.56
C PHE A 418 -14.01 -1.07 -26.40
N THR A 419 -12.75 -0.65 -26.43
CA THR A 419 -11.64 -1.42 -26.98
C THR A 419 -10.51 -1.52 -25.97
N VAL A 420 -9.73 -2.60 -26.06
CA VAL A 420 -8.58 -2.88 -25.20
C VAL A 420 -7.56 -3.75 -25.94
N LEU A 421 -6.28 -3.49 -25.68
CA LEU A 421 -5.18 -4.34 -26.12
C LEU A 421 -4.82 -5.33 -25.02
N TYR A 422 -4.49 -6.56 -25.41
CA TYR A 422 -4.11 -7.63 -24.50
C TYR A 422 -3.07 -8.55 -25.16
N PRO A 423 -2.32 -9.37 -24.40
CA PRO A 423 -1.36 -10.31 -25.00
C PRO A 423 -2.06 -11.33 -25.91
N LYS A 424 -1.54 -11.53 -27.13
CA LYS A 424 -2.18 -12.35 -28.18
C LYS A 424 -2.52 -13.78 -27.77
N ASP A 425 -1.76 -14.37 -26.85
CA ASP A 425 -1.96 -15.75 -26.41
C ASP A 425 -3.04 -15.90 -25.32
N TRP A 426 -3.65 -14.79 -24.87
CA TRP A 426 -4.73 -14.81 -23.89
C TRP A 426 -6.07 -15.03 -24.59
N LYS A 427 -6.99 -15.71 -23.90
CA LYS A 427 -8.34 -15.97 -24.40
C LYS A 427 -9.32 -15.04 -23.71
N THR A 428 -10.14 -14.34 -24.49
CA THR A 428 -11.28 -13.59 -23.96
C THR A 428 -12.50 -14.50 -23.94
N VAL A 429 -13.03 -14.77 -22.74
CA VAL A 429 -14.24 -15.56 -22.54
C VAL A 429 -15.36 -14.64 -22.11
N LYS A 430 -16.44 -14.60 -22.88
CA LYS A 430 -17.68 -13.95 -22.47
C LYS A 430 -18.35 -14.82 -21.41
N ASN A 431 -18.58 -14.28 -20.21
CA ASN A 431 -19.31 -15.00 -19.18
C ASN A 431 -20.80 -14.90 -19.49
N THR A 432 -21.36 -15.97 -20.04
CA THR A 432 -22.79 -16.11 -20.36
C THR A 432 -23.55 -16.68 -19.16
N SER A 433 -23.56 -15.99 -18.01
CA SER A 433 -24.57 -16.30 -16.99
C SER A 433 -25.94 -15.88 -17.54
N ALA A 434 -26.91 -16.80 -17.57
CA ALA A 434 -28.21 -16.66 -18.25
C ALA A 434 -29.15 -15.57 -17.68
N ASP A 435 -28.70 -14.73 -16.75
CA ASP A 435 -29.56 -13.92 -15.87
C ASP A 435 -29.40 -12.40 -15.98
N PHE A 436 -28.65 -11.85 -16.95
CA PHE A 436 -28.40 -10.40 -16.96
C PHE A 436 -28.50 -9.73 -18.33
N LYS A 437 -29.09 -8.52 -18.35
CA LYS A 437 -29.09 -7.57 -19.46
C LYS A 437 -27.68 -7.08 -19.85
N TYR A 438 -26.67 -7.26 -18.99
CA TYR A 438 -25.33 -6.69 -19.14
C TYR A 438 -24.25 -7.75 -19.37
N ASN A 439 -23.23 -7.40 -20.16
CA ASN A 439 -22.18 -8.33 -20.56
C ASN A 439 -20.99 -8.29 -19.60
N THR A 440 -20.36 -9.45 -19.41
CA THR A 440 -19.13 -9.61 -18.64
C THR A 440 -18.12 -10.42 -19.45
N PHE A 441 -16.88 -9.96 -19.47
CA PHE A 441 -15.79 -10.57 -20.21
C PHE A 441 -14.61 -10.83 -19.26
N ILE A 442 -14.04 -12.02 -19.33
CA ILE A 442 -12.89 -12.43 -18.53
C ILE A 442 -11.75 -12.73 -19.49
N MET A 443 -10.58 -12.13 -19.28
CA MET A 443 -9.38 -12.54 -20.01
C MET A 443 -8.63 -13.62 -19.24
N GLN A 444 -8.39 -14.75 -19.91
CA GLN A 444 -7.71 -15.91 -19.36
C GLN A 444 -6.30 -16.02 -19.96
N PRO A 445 -5.24 -15.86 -19.15
CA PRO A 445 -3.89 -16.04 -19.63
C PRO A 445 -3.56 -17.54 -19.84
N PRO A 446 -2.62 -17.90 -20.75
CA PRO A 446 -2.25 -19.30 -20.99
C PRO A 446 -1.42 -19.88 -19.83
N GLY A 447 -1.62 -21.15 -19.45
CA GLY A 447 -0.80 -21.84 -18.46
C GLY A 447 -0.94 -21.31 -17.01
N ASN A 448 0.12 -21.42 -16.20
CA ASN A 448 0.18 -20.98 -14.79
C ASN A 448 0.40 -19.45 -14.62
N PHE A 449 -0.06 -18.61 -15.55
CA PHE A 449 -0.19 -17.16 -15.33
C PHE A 449 -1.33 -16.84 -14.34
N SER A 450 -1.58 -17.74 -13.41
CA SER A 450 -2.81 -17.98 -12.63
C SER A 450 -3.16 -16.90 -11.63
N ALA A 451 -2.48 -15.77 -11.69
CA ALA A 451 -2.54 -14.76 -10.66
C ALA A 451 -2.98 -13.38 -11.16
N LEU A 452 -2.97 -13.11 -12.47
CA LEU A 452 -3.65 -11.92 -12.99
C LEU A 452 -5.06 -12.29 -13.42
N GLU A 453 -6.05 -11.62 -12.83
CA GLU A 453 -7.46 -11.70 -13.21
C GLU A 453 -7.87 -10.39 -13.86
N VAL A 454 -8.32 -10.45 -15.10
CA VAL A 454 -8.81 -9.28 -15.83
C VAL A 454 -10.28 -9.47 -16.16
N LEU A 455 -11.10 -8.55 -15.66
CA LEU A 455 -12.55 -8.55 -15.80
C LEU A 455 -12.98 -7.23 -16.44
N MET A 456 -13.84 -7.32 -17.45
CA MET A 456 -14.48 -6.16 -18.06
C MET A 456 -16.00 -6.32 -17.98
N THR A 457 -16.70 -5.28 -17.53
CA THR A 457 -18.15 -5.32 -17.32
C THR A 457 -18.85 -4.12 -17.92
N GLU A 458 -20.04 -4.38 -18.44
CA GLU A 458 -21.02 -3.35 -18.80
C GLU A 458 -21.99 -3.15 -17.64
N SER A 459 -22.39 -1.91 -17.38
CA SER A 459 -23.44 -1.56 -16.43
C SER A 459 -24.04 -0.20 -16.80
N GLU A 460 -25.05 0.25 -16.05
CA GLU A 460 -25.74 1.52 -16.32
C GLU A 460 -26.01 2.28 -15.02
N LEU A 461 -25.90 3.61 -15.04
CA LEU A 461 -26.36 4.49 -13.96
C LEU A 461 -27.87 4.34 -13.72
N ALA A 462 -28.32 4.33 -12.47
CA ALA A 462 -29.74 4.25 -12.13
C ALA A 462 -30.53 5.45 -12.71
N GLU A 463 -31.83 5.27 -13.00
CA GLU A 463 -32.69 6.26 -13.69
C GLU A 463 -32.64 7.68 -13.11
N ALA A 464 -32.54 7.81 -11.79
CA ALA A 464 -32.54 9.08 -11.09
C ALA A 464 -31.16 9.79 -11.00
N VAL A 465 -30.07 9.20 -11.48
CA VAL A 465 -28.71 9.74 -11.29
C VAL A 465 -28.28 10.58 -12.50
N LEU A 466 -27.98 11.86 -12.29
CA LEU A 466 -27.38 12.71 -13.31
C LEU A 466 -25.87 12.48 -13.41
N LEU A 467 -25.30 12.64 -14.61
CA LEU A 467 -23.85 12.48 -14.83
C LEU A 467 -23.01 13.54 -14.10
N SER A 468 -23.55 14.74 -13.89
CA SER A 468 -22.94 15.76 -13.03
C SER A 468 -22.76 15.24 -11.62
N ASP A 469 -23.79 14.60 -11.08
CA ASP A 469 -23.84 14.09 -9.72
C ASP A 469 -23.01 12.82 -9.58
N ALA A 470 -22.88 12.02 -10.65
CA ALA A 470 -22.04 10.83 -10.67
C ALA A 470 -20.55 11.14 -10.40
N ILE A 471 -20.08 12.34 -10.72
CA ILE A 471 -18.69 12.74 -10.45
C ILE A 471 -18.53 13.06 -8.99
N ASP A 472 -19.44 13.87 -8.47
CA ASP A 472 -19.45 14.30 -7.07
C ASP A 472 -19.71 13.12 -6.13
N LEU A 473 -20.46 12.11 -6.58
CA LEU A 473 -20.80 10.93 -5.79
C LEU A 473 -19.85 9.73 -5.97
N CYS A 474 -19.30 9.51 -7.17
CA CYS A 474 -18.38 8.38 -7.45
C CYS A 474 -16.89 8.75 -7.31
N ALA A 475 -16.52 10.04 -7.30
CA ALA A 475 -15.18 10.50 -6.91
C ALA A 475 -14.92 10.39 -5.39
N ASN A 476 -15.94 10.04 -4.62
CA ASN A 476 -15.80 9.71 -3.21
C ASN A 476 -14.90 8.49 -3.02
N GLU A 477 -14.12 8.49 -1.94
CA GLU A 477 -13.16 7.44 -1.60
C GLU A 477 -13.79 6.05 -1.40
N ASN A 478 -15.13 5.91 -1.33
CA ASN A 478 -15.79 4.62 -1.15
C ASN A 478 -16.17 3.98 -2.51
N PRO A 479 -15.46 2.91 -2.95
CA PRO A 479 -15.79 2.12 -4.13
C PRO A 479 -17.22 1.58 -4.19
N LEU A 480 -17.98 1.57 -3.08
CA LEU A 480 -19.37 1.10 -3.08
C LEU A 480 -20.36 2.12 -3.64
N ASN A 481 -20.02 3.42 -3.70
CA ASN A 481 -20.97 4.43 -4.18
C ASN A 481 -21.44 4.14 -5.60
N ILE A 482 -20.53 3.74 -6.48
CA ILE A 482 -20.90 3.37 -7.86
C ILE A 482 -21.82 2.14 -7.89
N LYS A 483 -21.67 1.17 -6.97
CA LYS A 483 -22.59 0.01 -6.85
C LYS A 483 -24.02 0.47 -6.55
N TYR A 484 -24.19 1.45 -5.65
CA TYR A 484 -25.52 1.95 -5.28
C TYR A 484 -26.15 2.85 -6.35
N LEU A 485 -25.32 3.51 -7.15
CA LEU A 485 -25.75 4.43 -8.20
C LEU A 485 -25.94 3.76 -9.55
N SER A 486 -25.75 2.45 -9.65
CA SER A 486 -25.79 1.72 -10.91
C SER A 486 -26.60 0.43 -10.82
N THR A 487 -27.01 -0.04 -11.98
CA THR A 487 -27.62 -1.36 -12.18
C THR A 487 -26.63 -2.25 -12.91
N GLY A 488 -26.39 -3.45 -12.38
CA GLY A 488 -25.51 -4.44 -13.01
C GLY A 488 -24.01 -4.28 -12.77
N TYR A 489 -23.55 -3.29 -12.00
CA TYR A 489 -22.13 -3.10 -11.68
C TYR A 489 -21.57 -4.25 -10.83
N LYS A 490 -20.50 -4.88 -11.31
CA LYS A 490 -19.91 -6.10 -10.72
C LYS A 490 -18.39 -5.97 -10.66
N ALA A 491 -17.89 -5.35 -9.58
CA ALA A 491 -16.48 -5.34 -9.26
C ALA A 491 -16.08 -6.58 -8.42
N PRO A 492 -14.84 -7.09 -8.53
CA PRO A 492 -14.40 -8.33 -7.87
C PRO A 492 -14.32 -8.23 -6.34
N TYR A 493 -14.31 -7.01 -5.80
CA TYR A 493 -14.25 -6.69 -4.37
C TYR A 493 -15.63 -6.38 -3.76
N ILE A 494 -16.71 -6.42 -4.54
CA ILE A 494 -18.07 -6.21 -4.01
C ILE A 494 -18.42 -7.35 -3.07
N ASP A 495 -19.07 -7.01 -1.94
CA ASP A 495 -19.49 -7.92 -0.88
C ASP A 495 -18.33 -8.61 -0.14
N LYS A 496 -17.10 -8.08 -0.31
CA LYS A 496 -15.89 -8.53 0.37
C LYS A 496 -15.36 -7.44 1.30
N THR A 497 -14.48 -7.83 2.23
CA THR A 497 -13.72 -6.86 3.02
C THR A 497 -12.70 -6.18 2.12
N PHE A 498 -12.79 -4.87 1.95
CA PHE A 498 -11.89 -4.10 1.10
C PHE A 498 -11.50 -2.76 1.75
N THR A 499 -10.46 -2.13 1.19
CA THR A 499 -10.07 -0.77 1.49
C THR A 499 -9.69 -0.05 0.22
N SER A 500 -10.20 1.17 0.06
CA SER A 500 -9.79 2.09 -1.00
C SER A 500 -8.46 2.73 -0.64
N LEU A 501 -7.49 2.69 -1.56
CA LEU A 501 -6.16 3.28 -1.35
C LEU A 501 -6.06 4.67 -1.97
N TYR A 502 -6.58 4.79 -3.20
CA TYR A 502 -6.53 6.02 -3.96
C TYR A 502 -7.62 6.01 -5.04
N THR A 503 -8.23 7.17 -5.27
CA THR A 503 -9.17 7.42 -6.35
C THR A 503 -8.74 8.67 -7.11
N SER A 504 -8.72 8.60 -8.43
CA SER A 504 -8.61 9.76 -9.30
C SER A 504 -9.75 9.79 -10.30
N SER A 505 -10.13 10.98 -10.75
CA SER A 505 -11.17 11.13 -11.75
C SER A 505 -10.92 12.32 -12.64
N TYR A 506 -11.34 12.22 -13.90
CA TYR A 506 -11.30 13.32 -14.84
C TYR A 506 -12.42 13.24 -15.89
N LYS A 507 -12.76 14.40 -16.47
CA LYS A 507 -13.71 14.51 -17.58
C LYS A 507 -12.98 14.73 -18.90
N LEU A 508 -13.40 14.03 -19.95
CA LEU A 508 -13.05 14.33 -21.33
C LEU A 508 -14.34 14.47 -22.14
N GLY A 509 -14.71 15.71 -22.47
CA GLY A 509 -16.01 16.00 -23.11
C GLY A 509 -17.19 15.61 -22.22
N ASP A 510 -18.09 14.80 -22.76
CA ASP A 510 -19.27 14.23 -22.08
C ASP A 510 -18.97 12.93 -21.31
N THR A 511 -17.71 12.53 -21.24
CA THR A 511 -17.29 11.24 -20.68
C THR A 511 -16.48 11.45 -19.40
N LEU A 512 -16.84 10.72 -18.35
CA LEU A 512 -16.13 10.67 -17.07
C LEU A 512 -15.27 9.41 -16.99
N TYR A 513 -14.06 9.58 -16.49
CA TYR A 513 -13.12 8.51 -16.19
C TYR A 513 -12.85 8.50 -14.69
N ILE A 514 -12.92 7.33 -14.07
CA ILE A 514 -12.58 7.16 -12.65
C ILE A 514 -11.62 5.99 -12.52
N LYS A 515 -10.44 6.24 -11.95
CA LYS A 515 -9.45 5.21 -11.64
C LYS A 515 -9.42 4.97 -10.15
N ARG A 516 -9.28 3.71 -9.73
CA ARG A 516 -9.17 3.34 -8.31
C ARG A 516 -8.09 2.30 -8.10
N LEU A 517 -7.43 2.41 -6.94
CA LEU A 517 -6.63 1.35 -6.35
C LEU A 517 -7.33 0.85 -5.09
N VAL A 518 -7.60 -0.45 -5.06
CA VAL A 518 -8.33 -1.12 -3.98
C VAL A 518 -7.54 -2.35 -3.54
N ASN A 519 -7.44 -2.58 -2.24
CA ASN A 519 -7.00 -3.86 -1.68
C ASN A 519 -8.19 -4.57 -1.02
N TYR A 520 -8.31 -5.88 -1.19
CA TYR A 520 -9.45 -6.65 -0.69
C TYR A 520 -9.09 -8.09 -0.35
N LEU A 521 -9.87 -8.72 0.53
CA LEU A 521 -9.78 -10.15 0.82
C LEU A 521 -10.66 -10.93 -0.15
N ASP A 522 -10.12 -11.97 -0.78
CA ASP A 522 -10.93 -12.89 -1.59
C ASP A 522 -11.74 -13.86 -0.72
N ASP A 523 -12.52 -14.73 -1.36
CA ASP A 523 -13.41 -15.67 -0.67
C ASP A 523 -12.66 -16.71 0.17
N ALA A 524 -11.34 -16.87 -0.05
CA ALA A 524 -10.45 -17.70 0.75
C ALA A 524 -9.70 -16.88 1.83
N GLY A 525 -10.03 -15.60 2.02
CA GLY A 525 -9.38 -14.71 2.98
C GLY A 525 -7.98 -14.25 2.55
N ARG A 526 -7.62 -14.36 1.27
CA ARG A 526 -6.29 -13.96 0.77
C ARG A 526 -6.33 -12.51 0.28
N ASN A 527 -5.29 -11.75 0.58
CA ASN A 527 -5.17 -10.36 0.15
C ASN A 527 -4.94 -10.27 -1.36
N ARG A 528 -5.68 -9.36 -2.00
CA ARG A 528 -5.61 -9.05 -3.42
C ARG A 528 -5.55 -7.55 -3.62
N MET A 529 -4.74 -7.14 -4.59
CA MET A 529 -4.73 -5.80 -5.14
C MET A 529 -5.65 -5.74 -6.35
N CYS A 530 -6.26 -4.59 -6.57
CA CYS A 530 -7.08 -4.29 -7.73
C CYS A 530 -6.76 -2.89 -8.25
N TYR A 531 -6.53 -2.78 -9.55
CA TYR A 531 -6.70 -1.54 -10.29
C TYR A 531 -8.08 -1.58 -10.96
N SER A 532 -8.81 -0.48 -10.92
CA SER A 532 -10.04 -0.34 -11.71
C SER A 532 -10.09 0.97 -12.48
N MET A 533 -10.75 0.93 -13.64
CA MET A 533 -11.05 2.08 -14.45
C MET A 533 -12.50 2.00 -14.91
N ASP A 534 -13.31 2.97 -14.49
CA ASP A 534 -14.68 3.14 -14.97
C ASP A 534 -14.72 4.27 -15.99
N ILE A 535 -15.36 4.01 -17.12
CA ILE A 535 -15.65 5.01 -18.15
C ILE A 535 -17.16 5.16 -18.23
N ILE A 536 -17.65 6.36 -17.90
CA ILE A 536 -19.06 6.69 -17.85
C ILE A 536 -19.38 7.68 -18.96
N ARG A 537 -20.27 7.29 -19.90
CA ARG A 537 -20.74 8.15 -20.98
C ARG A 537 -22.26 8.07 -21.08
N GLY A 538 -22.92 9.21 -20.93
CA GLY A 538 -24.37 9.24 -20.77
C GLY A 538 -24.78 8.43 -19.53
N ARG A 539 -25.50 7.32 -19.73
CA ARG A 539 -25.90 6.38 -18.67
C ARG A 539 -25.05 5.12 -18.63
N ASN A 540 -24.28 4.83 -19.68
CA ASN A 540 -23.51 3.60 -19.79
C ASN A 540 -22.24 3.69 -18.95
N ILE A 541 -21.90 2.58 -18.29
CA ILE A 541 -20.69 2.41 -17.50
C ILE A 541 -19.93 1.21 -18.07
N TYR A 542 -18.68 1.45 -18.49
CA TYR A 542 -17.75 0.42 -18.92
C TYR A 542 -16.61 0.34 -17.91
N SER A 543 -16.46 -0.81 -17.29
CA SER A 543 -15.49 -1.01 -16.21
C SER A 543 -14.44 -2.02 -16.60
N LEU A 544 -13.18 -1.69 -16.30
CA LEU A 544 -12.06 -2.61 -16.31
C LEU A 544 -11.61 -2.85 -14.87
N PHE A 545 -11.39 -4.11 -14.51
CA PHE A 545 -10.77 -4.52 -13.27
C PHE A 545 -9.57 -5.42 -13.57
N ILE A 546 -8.42 -5.09 -13.00
CA ILE A 546 -7.21 -5.91 -13.05
C ILE A 546 -6.87 -6.25 -11.60
N SER A 547 -6.96 -7.53 -11.23
CA SER A 547 -6.66 -7.99 -9.88
C SER A 547 -5.51 -8.99 -9.85
N SER A 548 -4.72 -8.93 -8.79
CA SER A 548 -3.70 -9.92 -8.47
C SER A 548 -3.61 -10.17 -6.97
N PRO A 549 -3.25 -11.40 -6.54
CA PRO A 549 -2.76 -11.63 -5.19
C PRO A 549 -1.63 -10.69 -4.80
N ASP A 550 -1.60 -10.29 -3.54
CA ASP A 550 -0.62 -9.36 -3.01
C ASP A 550 0.81 -9.92 -3.04
N TYR A 551 1.02 -11.20 -2.69
CA TYR A 551 2.34 -11.84 -2.57
C TYR A 551 3.22 -11.83 -3.84
N ILE A 552 2.65 -11.46 -4.99
CA ILE A 552 3.39 -11.26 -6.25
C ILE A 552 4.11 -9.91 -6.27
N TYR A 553 3.63 -8.97 -5.47
CA TYR A 553 4.09 -7.59 -5.38
C TYR A 553 4.41 -7.18 -3.93
N SER A 554 4.03 -7.97 -2.93
CA SER A 554 4.29 -7.79 -1.50
C SER A 554 5.15 -8.93 -0.95
N ALA A 555 6.44 -8.65 -0.77
CA ALA A 555 7.30 -9.11 0.33
C ALA A 555 8.78 -8.99 -0.09
N ASP A 556 9.55 -8.30 0.74
CA ASP A 556 10.99 -8.47 0.97
C ASP A 556 11.79 -9.07 -0.20
N GLY A 557 12.24 -8.19 -1.09
CA GLY A 557 13.31 -8.52 -2.03
C GLY A 557 12.95 -9.50 -3.16
N LYS A 558 11.69 -9.90 -3.34
CA LYS A 558 11.30 -10.67 -4.54
C LYS A 558 11.07 -9.74 -5.73
N GLN A 559 11.69 -10.10 -6.87
CA GLN A 559 11.51 -9.40 -8.14
C GLN A 559 10.02 -9.42 -8.53
N LEU A 560 9.52 -8.22 -8.84
CA LEU A 560 8.23 -7.98 -9.46
C LEU A 560 8.03 -8.96 -10.62
N ASN A 561 6.84 -9.57 -10.76
CA ASN A 561 6.57 -10.38 -11.95
C ASN A 561 6.41 -9.46 -13.16
N GLU A 562 7.53 -9.16 -13.82
CA GLU A 562 7.64 -8.23 -14.95
C GLU A 562 6.63 -8.57 -16.05
N ASN A 563 6.40 -9.86 -16.32
CA ASN A 563 5.42 -10.33 -17.30
C ASN A 563 3.98 -9.93 -16.91
N ALA A 564 3.56 -10.25 -15.69
CA ALA A 564 2.22 -9.91 -15.21
C ALA A 564 1.99 -8.39 -15.18
N THR A 565 3.00 -7.62 -14.75
CA THR A 565 2.93 -6.14 -14.73
C THR A 565 2.91 -5.55 -16.14
N SER A 566 3.70 -6.10 -17.07
CA SER A 566 3.71 -5.67 -18.47
C SER A 566 2.37 -5.90 -19.14
N ALA A 567 1.75 -7.06 -18.90
CA ALA A 567 0.42 -7.38 -19.40
C ALA A 567 -0.65 -6.46 -18.78
N ALA A 568 -0.61 -6.29 -17.45
CA ALA A 568 -1.52 -5.39 -16.73
C ALA A 568 -1.42 -3.95 -17.26
N SER A 569 -0.20 -3.47 -17.50
CA SER A 569 0.07 -2.13 -18.04
C SER A 569 -0.37 -2.00 -19.49
N LEU A 570 -0.15 -3.00 -20.34
CA LEU A 570 -0.68 -3.00 -21.72
C LEU A 570 -2.21 -2.85 -21.72
N ILE A 571 -2.90 -3.61 -20.87
CA ILE A 571 -4.35 -3.61 -20.76
C ILE A 571 -4.86 -2.28 -20.19
N SER A 572 -4.29 -1.80 -19.09
CA SER A 572 -4.73 -0.56 -18.45
C SER A 572 -4.48 0.69 -19.29
N ASN A 573 -3.37 0.76 -20.03
CA ASN A 573 -3.05 1.90 -20.91
C ASN A 573 -3.92 1.93 -22.17
N SER A 574 -4.52 0.81 -22.57
CA SER A 574 -5.25 0.70 -23.86
C SER A 574 -6.77 0.72 -23.73
N PHE A 575 -7.32 0.54 -22.53
CA PHE A 575 -8.75 0.53 -22.29
C PHE A 575 -9.38 1.91 -22.52
N ARG A 576 -10.27 2.00 -23.53
CA ARG A 576 -10.92 3.25 -23.95
C ARG A 576 -12.24 2.97 -24.68
N LEU A 577 -13.06 4.00 -24.89
CA LEU A 577 -14.23 3.89 -25.78
C LEU A 577 -13.80 3.85 -27.26
N MET A 578 -14.53 3.10 -28.08
CA MET A 578 -14.31 3.03 -29.54
C MET A 578 -14.52 4.39 -30.21
N ASN A 579 -15.59 5.08 -29.83
CA ASN A 579 -15.94 6.42 -30.31
C ASN A 579 -15.52 7.52 -29.32
N ALA A 580 -14.58 7.24 -28.41
CA ALA A 580 -13.91 8.34 -27.74
C ALA A 580 -13.14 9.11 -28.83
N PRO A 581 -13.13 10.47 -28.81
CA PRO A 581 -12.07 11.17 -29.51
C PRO A 581 -10.78 10.48 -29.08
N LYS A 582 -10.03 9.91 -30.04
CA LYS A 582 -8.73 9.32 -29.71
C LYS A 582 -8.04 10.38 -28.87
N TYR A 583 -7.55 9.98 -27.70
CA TYR A 583 -6.45 10.71 -27.12
C TYR A 583 -5.31 10.51 -28.11
N GLU A 584 -5.30 11.32 -29.18
CA GLU A 584 -4.06 11.74 -29.77
C GLU A 584 -3.28 12.21 -28.57
N LYS A 585 -2.16 11.54 -28.28
CA LYS A 585 -1.12 12.20 -27.54
C LYS A 585 -1.08 13.62 -28.09
N ALA A 586 -1.37 14.61 -27.25
CA ALA A 586 -1.16 16.02 -27.52
C ALA A 586 0.35 16.29 -27.61
N GLN A 587 1.01 15.53 -28.49
CA GLN A 587 2.38 15.58 -28.91
C GLN A 587 2.50 15.29 -30.41
N ASN A 588 1.47 14.78 -31.11
CA ASN A 588 1.58 14.53 -32.55
C ASN A 588 0.63 15.36 -33.43
N SER A 589 -0.64 15.61 -33.11
CA SER A 589 -1.52 16.26 -34.12
C SER A 589 -1.34 17.78 -34.26
N GLU A 590 -1.01 18.48 -33.18
CA GLU A 590 -0.67 19.90 -33.28
C GLU A 590 0.72 20.09 -33.85
N THR A 591 1.68 19.21 -33.51
CA THR A 591 3.04 19.22 -34.08
C THR A 591 3.02 18.84 -35.56
N ASP A 592 2.18 17.89 -35.98
CA ASP A 592 2.04 17.49 -37.39
C ASP A 592 1.32 18.58 -38.20
N LYS A 593 0.25 19.20 -37.68
CA LYS A 593 -0.37 20.37 -38.34
C LYS A 593 0.56 21.59 -38.37
N LYS A 594 1.29 21.85 -37.28
CA LYS A 594 2.29 22.93 -37.21
C LYS A 594 3.46 22.63 -38.16
N SER A 595 3.93 21.39 -38.23
CA SER A 595 4.99 20.96 -39.16
C SER A 595 4.52 21.02 -40.60
N GLU A 596 3.27 20.66 -40.88
CA GLU A 596 2.68 20.77 -42.22
C GLU A 596 2.53 22.23 -42.63
N ILE A 597 1.98 23.10 -41.76
CA ILE A 597 1.89 24.55 -42.00
C ILE A 597 3.28 25.16 -42.14
N LEU A 598 4.26 24.77 -41.31
CA LEU A 598 5.64 25.22 -41.41
C LEU A 598 6.25 24.77 -42.75
N ASN A 599 6.09 23.50 -43.13
CA ASN A 599 6.60 22.98 -44.40
C ASN A 599 5.97 23.70 -45.59
N GLN A 600 4.66 23.94 -45.58
CA GLN A 600 3.97 24.74 -46.59
C GLN A 600 4.54 26.16 -46.66
N CYS A 601 4.76 26.81 -45.51
CA CYS A 601 5.39 28.13 -45.45
C CYS A 601 6.83 28.14 -45.98
N ILE A 602 7.63 27.13 -45.66
CA ILE A 602 9.02 27.02 -46.10
C ILE A 602 9.12 26.73 -47.60
N ILE A 603 8.25 25.85 -48.13
CA ILE A 603 8.15 25.58 -49.58
C ILE A 603 7.76 26.85 -50.32
N TYR A 604 6.73 27.55 -49.86
CA TYR A 604 6.29 28.80 -50.46
C TYR A 604 7.36 29.89 -50.42
N LEU A 605 8.06 30.06 -49.29
CA LEU A 605 9.16 31.02 -49.17
C LEU A 605 10.35 30.64 -50.07
N LYS A 606 10.67 29.36 -50.19
CA LYS A 606 11.71 28.86 -51.09
C LYS A 606 11.39 29.18 -52.55
N ASP A 607 10.17 28.91 -52.98
CA ASP A 607 9.72 29.19 -54.34
C ASP A 607 9.66 30.69 -54.63
N THR A 608 9.21 31.49 -53.66
CA THR A 608 9.08 32.95 -53.79
C THR A 608 10.43 33.66 -53.78
N LEU A 609 11.37 33.22 -52.93
CA LEU A 609 12.69 33.85 -52.76
C LEU A 609 13.75 33.29 -53.73
N GLY A 610 13.47 32.16 -54.39
CA GLY A 610 14.36 31.52 -55.38
C GLY A 610 15.64 30.93 -54.77
N THR A 611 15.64 30.63 -53.48
CA THR A 611 16.78 30.08 -52.73
C THR A 611 16.31 29.06 -51.71
N ASP A 612 17.19 28.19 -51.23
CA ASP A 612 16.89 27.36 -50.07
C ASP A 612 16.60 28.24 -48.85
N VAL A 613 15.56 27.85 -48.12
CA VAL A 613 15.08 28.53 -46.92
C VAL A 613 15.10 27.52 -45.77
N LYS A 614 15.71 27.90 -44.64
CA LYS A 614 15.57 27.19 -43.37
C LYS A 614 14.76 28.05 -42.43
N GLY A 615 13.75 27.50 -41.78
CA GLY A 615 12.96 28.29 -40.85
C GLY A 615 12.26 27.48 -39.78
N TYR A 616 11.81 28.19 -38.76
CA TYR A 616 11.14 27.64 -37.58
C TYR A 616 10.14 28.66 -37.01
N PHE A 617 9.22 28.21 -36.17
CA PHE A 617 8.33 29.11 -35.42
C PHE A 617 9.06 29.67 -34.19
N PRO A 618 9.14 31.01 -34.01
CA PRO A 618 9.88 31.60 -32.90
C PRO A 618 9.28 31.28 -31.52
N HIS A 619 7.95 31.05 -31.42
CA HIS A 619 7.25 30.56 -30.23
C HIS A 619 6.14 29.57 -30.61
N TYR A 620 6.04 28.44 -29.89
CA TYR A 620 5.19 27.29 -30.24
C TYR A 620 3.66 27.52 -30.08
N ASP A 621 3.24 28.64 -29.49
CA ASP A 621 1.84 28.91 -29.11
C ASP A 621 1.10 29.91 -30.03
N MET A 622 1.72 30.45 -31.09
CA MET A 622 1.15 31.54 -31.90
C MET A 622 0.47 31.10 -33.21
N ILE A 623 -0.50 30.19 -33.15
CA ILE A 623 -1.46 30.01 -34.26
C ILE A 623 -2.85 30.40 -33.74
N GLU A 624 -3.17 31.68 -33.86
CA GLU A 624 -4.52 32.18 -33.56
C GLU A 624 -5.36 32.19 -34.85
N PRO A 625 -6.52 31.52 -34.89
CA PRO A 625 -7.46 31.64 -36.01
C PRO A 625 -8.08 33.04 -36.01
N VAL A 626 -8.18 33.66 -37.19
CA VAL A 626 -8.77 35.00 -37.32
C VAL A 626 -10.20 34.89 -37.86
N GLY A 627 -11.18 35.24 -37.02
CA GLY A 627 -12.59 35.32 -37.40
C GLY A 627 -13.39 34.03 -37.20
N MET A 628 -14.67 34.04 -37.59
CA MET A 628 -15.59 32.90 -37.42
C MET A 628 -15.30 31.74 -38.40
N GLU A 629 -14.40 31.93 -39.36
CA GLU A 629 -14.03 30.89 -40.34
C GLU A 629 -12.74 30.19 -39.88
N LYS A 630 -12.84 28.90 -39.54
CA LYS A 630 -11.77 28.08 -38.94
C LYS A 630 -10.57 27.76 -39.86
N ASN A 631 -10.44 28.42 -41.01
CA ASN A 631 -9.53 28.01 -42.08
C ASN A 631 -8.44 29.05 -42.44
N GLU A 632 -8.41 30.23 -41.81
CA GLU A 632 -7.38 31.24 -42.04
C GLU A 632 -6.53 31.50 -40.79
N TYR A 633 -5.20 31.47 -40.97
CA TYR A 633 -4.20 31.65 -39.91
C TYR A 633 -3.19 32.72 -40.28
N TYR A 634 -2.77 33.53 -39.30
CA TYR A 634 -1.58 34.36 -39.42
C TYR A 634 -0.46 33.72 -38.61
N VAL A 635 0.63 33.37 -39.30
CA VAL A 635 1.72 32.58 -38.71
C VAL A 635 3.02 33.35 -38.87
N THR A 636 3.78 33.48 -37.79
CA THR A 636 5.10 34.11 -37.83
C THR A 636 6.17 33.05 -38.01
N VAL A 637 6.93 33.12 -39.09
CA VAL A 637 8.03 32.19 -39.41
C VAL A 637 9.34 32.96 -39.38
N TYR A 638 10.30 32.51 -38.59
CA TYR A 638 11.69 32.94 -38.76
C TYR A 638 12.30 32.16 -39.91
N ALA A 639 12.96 32.84 -40.84
CA ALA A 639 13.60 32.21 -41.99
C ALA A 639 15.01 32.76 -42.24
N GLU A 640 15.94 31.85 -42.54
CA GLU A 640 17.29 32.10 -43.01
C GLU A 640 17.37 31.77 -44.50
N PHE A 641 17.84 32.71 -45.30
CA PHE A 641 17.88 32.59 -46.76
C PHE A 641 18.99 33.47 -47.34
N TYR A 642 19.62 33.03 -48.44
CA TYR A 642 20.88 33.58 -48.94
C TYR A 642 21.95 33.65 -47.83
N ASN A 643 22.15 34.84 -47.24
CA ASN A 643 23.05 35.13 -46.11
C ASN A 643 22.40 36.11 -45.10
N THR A 644 21.07 36.18 -45.07
CA THR A 644 20.30 37.05 -44.17
C THR A 644 19.25 36.23 -43.43
N SER A 645 18.69 36.81 -42.38
CA SER A 645 17.55 36.21 -41.69
C SER A 645 16.52 37.25 -41.31
N GLY A 646 15.31 36.81 -40.98
CA GLY A 646 14.24 37.69 -40.55
C GLY A 646 12.95 36.96 -40.25
N TYR A 647 11.97 37.70 -39.74
CA TYR A 647 10.64 37.19 -39.42
C TYR A 647 9.67 37.54 -40.54
N PHE A 648 9.02 36.52 -41.10
CA PHE A 648 7.89 36.65 -42.01
C PHE A 648 6.59 36.47 -41.23
N VAL A 649 5.62 37.35 -41.44
CA VAL A 649 4.23 37.10 -41.08
C VAL A 649 3.54 36.60 -42.35
N LEU A 650 3.04 35.37 -42.31
CA LEU A 650 2.42 34.68 -43.42
C LEU A 650 0.95 34.46 -43.12
N ARG A 651 0.09 34.71 -44.10
CA ARG A 651 -1.32 34.30 -44.05
C ARG A 651 -1.43 32.94 -44.75
N VAL A 652 -1.97 31.96 -44.03
CA VAL A 652 -2.16 30.58 -44.49
C VAL A 652 -3.66 30.29 -44.50
N ASN A 653 -4.20 29.94 -45.67
CA ASN A 653 -5.57 29.45 -45.80
C ASN A 653 -5.56 27.95 -46.05
N THR A 654 -6.03 27.17 -45.08
CA THR A 654 -6.01 25.71 -45.14
C THR A 654 -7.19 25.12 -45.92
N ALA A 655 -8.12 25.94 -46.42
CA ALA A 655 -9.20 25.46 -47.27
C ALA A 655 -8.78 25.33 -48.74
N ASP A 656 -7.83 26.16 -49.19
CA ASP A 656 -7.33 26.19 -50.56
C ASP A 656 -5.80 26.01 -50.67
N ASP A 657 -5.14 25.67 -49.55
CA ASP A 657 -3.68 25.49 -49.41
C ASP A 657 -2.86 26.71 -49.88
N SER A 658 -3.41 27.92 -49.77
CA SER A 658 -2.70 29.15 -50.16
C SER A 658 -1.89 29.76 -49.01
N VAL A 659 -0.67 30.20 -49.33
CA VAL A 659 0.22 30.95 -48.42
C VAL A 659 0.58 32.28 -49.07
N THR A 660 0.52 33.38 -48.31
CA THR A 660 0.89 34.72 -48.79
C THR A 660 1.70 35.48 -47.76
N ILE A 661 2.74 36.21 -48.19
CA ILE A 661 3.50 37.10 -47.31
C ILE A 661 2.65 38.32 -46.96
N VAL A 662 2.45 38.54 -45.67
CA VAL A 662 1.75 39.72 -45.13
C VAL A 662 2.76 40.78 -44.74
N ASN A 663 3.86 40.38 -44.08
CA ASN A 663 4.92 41.28 -43.66
C ASN A 663 6.28 40.55 -43.58
N TYR A 664 7.38 41.29 -43.71
CA TYR A 664 8.74 40.79 -43.48
C TYR A 664 9.54 41.81 -42.66
N THR A 665 10.17 41.35 -41.58
CA THR A 665 11.05 42.14 -40.72
C THR A 665 12.45 41.52 -40.71
N PRO A 666 13.47 42.14 -41.34
CA PRO A 666 14.83 41.61 -41.33
C PRO A 666 15.44 41.66 -39.91
N ILE A 667 16.27 40.68 -39.57
CA ILE A 667 17.17 40.73 -38.40
C ILE A 667 18.54 41.14 -38.94
N ASP A 668 18.97 42.36 -38.65
CA ASP A 668 20.26 42.87 -39.09
C ASP A 668 21.41 42.01 -38.55
N SER A 669 22.08 41.25 -39.42
CA SER A 669 23.40 40.67 -39.15
C SER A 669 24.48 41.75 -39.31
N LYS A 670 24.58 42.64 -38.33
CA LYS A 670 25.76 43.52 -38.17
C LYS A 670 26.24 43.56 -36.74
N LEU A 671 27.24 42.72 -36.45
CA LEU A 671 28.48 43.08 -35.75
C LEU A 671 29.43 41.87 -35.77
N ASN A 672 30.21 41.75 -36.84
CA ASN A 672 31.67 41.68 -36.78
C ASN A 672 32.25 41.26 -38.13
N ASP A 673 32.63 42.28 -38.91
CA ASP A 673 33.81 42.23 -39.77
C ASP A 673 34.36 43.65 -39.87
N GLY A 674 35.58 43.85 -39.36
CA GLY A 674 36.44 44.98 -39.76
C GLY A 674 37.12 45.79 -38.64
N VAL A 675 38.40 45.42 -38.40
CA VAL A 675 39.53 46.18 -37.81
C VAL A 675 39.62 46.28 -36.29
#